data_AF-K2GA72-F1
#
_entry.id   AF-K2GA72-F1
#
_cell.length_a   1.000
_cell.length_b   1.000
_cell.length_c   1.000
_cell.angle_alpha   90.00
_cell.angle_beta   90.00
_cell.angle_gamma   90.00
#
_symmetry.space_group_name_H-M   'P 1'
#
loop_
_entity.id
_entity.type
_entity.pdbx_description
1 polymer ?
#
loop_
_entity_poly.entity_id
_entity_poly.type
_entity_poly.pdbx_seq_one_letter_code
_entity_poly.pdbx_strand_id
1 'polypeptide(L)'
;MKDIIATYWSTILFLVPLGVVGVWRWSVWAIKKVISFFYRSPKGNFYSTLSIVTPVYNEDPDMFRLALESWRLNEPDEIIAVIDHSNPELIAIFNHFSGRFAGARLLVTQKPGKRSALADGIAVSKSEIVALVDSDTIWGPKIKRKFLAPFSDPKLGGLTTRQDVLKTDTFARKLFKILLDDRYLTEYPFLTVVSDALLCLSGRTAVYRRAAIEDKLEALVNEKFWGKQMISGDDKTLTNLVHLAGWKTCFLRDVKVYTPGNPELMSFIKQKLRWARNGLRSDLKILFGSWVWKKHKILALVMIEKVIAAITILLGPAYFVVSLLAGHWEISAIILVWWLVSRAIKILPHLKEKPADILILPAYVLMTFVMAIVKIYAFFTMDKQGWITRWDASRLNVLGPFRQVTAIALTVFFVGGYFLTVGSYQQNTLESAIVKSSAQKSSKNKNNVISTQPKLVSDAELLRKKVLIQEAIKKNAYGFFAVRPGDTLLAISRKFNMKDISQMTYENNIPIANVNSIPIGKKIMIPVSALQNSLSVDNLPAVTLSTKPSVISYDQLSNTIFVKGGGSVVTLPKIKASLFGNKKILEEIKPGEWILRANLYIGKDVTLVVDKRDTTYLKLKSDNDGFVWVLSQGGNMFFSQTKVTSWDESKSAPDTDHAQGRSHITAKSSGRMDIVNSEIAYLGYAGLPERGGPFGGSYGLSWKITSGEFNDNLLTGSVINSSIHDNYFGIYTFGATGVMVKGNKVFQNVEYGIDPHDDSNNMIISDNIVFENGNHGIITSKRCFGNQIYGNVSHNNKLHGIMLDRNSENNVVEMNTVYGNVDGISLYDSNENLISRNNIHGNKQGIRLNQNSSFNFIESNQIISNGNGVHVYGGANKNVALNNNIASNDVGISIQNASGNMFYASLKHSENTKDGNIETNENENEIK
;
A
#
# COMPACT_ATOMS: atom_id res chain seq x y z
N MET A 1 32.22 -17.52 -23.89
CA MET A 1 30.99 -16.87 -24.41
C MET A 1 29.72 -17.60 -23.96
N LYS A 2 29.62 -18.94 -24.08
CA LYS A 2 28.46 -19.72 -23.58
C LYS A 2 28.25 -19.65 -22.05
N ASP A 3 29.32 -19.67 -21.25
CA ASP A 3 29.19 -19.60 -19.78
C ASP A 3 28.78 -18.20 -19.29
N ILE A 4 29.22 -17.14 -19.98
CA ILE A 4 28.77 -15.77 -19.73
C ILE A 4 27.27 -15.65 -20.01
N ILE A 5 26.79 -16.18 -21.14
CA ILE A 5 25.37 -16.15 -21.50
C ILE A 5 24.51 -16.93 -20.49
N ALA A 6 25.00 -18.06 -19.97
CA ALA A 6 24.30 -18.83 -18.94
C ALA A 6 24.19 -18.09 -17.59
N THR A 7 25.24 -17.38 -17.17
CA THR A 7 25.24 -16.56 -15.95
C THR A 7 24.27 -15.38 -16.03
N TYR A 8 24.10 -14.77 -17.21
CA TYR A 8 23.20 -13.63 -17.39
C TYR A 8 21.80 -14.01 -17.89
N TRP A 9 21.50 -15.30 -18.12
CA TRP A 9 20.22 -15.71 -18.71
C TRP A 9 19.02 -15.42 -17.81
N SER A 10 19.16 -15.66 -16.50
CA SER A 10 18.14 -15.31 -15.49
C SER A 10 17.82 -13.82 -15.49
N THR A 11 18.89 -13.03 -15.56
CA THR A 11 18.86 -11.58 -15.60
C THR A 11 18.21 -11.06 -16.89
N ILE A 12 18.52 -11.69 -18.03
CA ILE A 12 17.89 -11.37 -19.31
C ILE A 12 16.39 -11.70 -19.26
N LEU A 13 16.01 -12.88 -18.78
CA LEU A 13 14.61 -13.28 -18.63
C LEU A 13 13.84 -12.34 -17.71
N PHE A 14 14.43 -11.92 -16.60
CA PHE A 14 13.85 -10.93 -15.71
C PHE A 14 13.55 -9.64 -16.47
N LEU A 15 14.45 -9.17 -17.34
CA LEU A 15 14.25 -7.94 -18.11
C LEU A 15 13.33 -8.08 -19.33
N VAL A 16 12.93 -9.30 -19.73
CA VAL A 16 12.10 -9.51 -20.93
C VAL A 16 10.78 -8.75 -20.88
N PRO A 17 9.96 -8.79 -19.80
CA PRO A 17 8.71 -8.04 -19.77
C PRO A 17 8.92 -6.53 -19.87
N LEU A 18 9.95 -5.99 -19.21
CA LEU A 18 10.33 -4.58 -19.33
C LEU A 18 10.72 -4.25 -20.78
N GLY A 19 11.47 -5.13 -21.44
CA GLY A 19 11.86 -5.01 -22.84
C GLY A 19 10.66 -5.05 -23.79
N VAL A 20 9.74 -6.02 -23.64
CA VAL A 20 8.53 -6.16 -24.47
C VAL A 20 7.64 -4.92 -24.34
N VAL A 21 7.39 -4.47 -23.10
CA VAL A 21 6.63 -3.23 -22.89
C VAL A 21 7.40 -2.04 -23.47
N GLY A 22 8.71 -1.98 -23.29
CA GLY A 22 9.58 -0.96 -23.88
C GLY A 22 9.42 -0.88 -25.41
N VAL A 23 9.55 -2.00 -26.11
CA VAL A 23 9.40 -2.13 -27.57
C VAL A 23 8.00 -1.71 -28.00
N TRP A 24 6.95 -2.19 -27.33
CA TRP A 24 5.58 -1.81 -27.64
C TRP A 24 5.36 -0.29 -27.50
N ARG A 25 5.76 0.28 -26.36
CA ARG A 25 5.59 1.72 -26.06
C ARG A 25 6.37 2.59 -27.05
N TRP A 26 7.58 2.16 -27.44
CA TRP A 26 8.38 2.85 -28.45
C TRP A 26 7.81 2.68 -29.86
N SER A 27 7.26 1.52 -30.20
CA SER A 27 6.58 1.29 -31.48
C SER A 27 5.37 2.21 -31.61
N VAL A 28 4.53 2.32 -30.57
CA VAL A 28 3.39 3.25 -30.57
C VAL A 28 3.86 4.70 -30.74
N TRP A 29 4.90 5.11 -30.02
CA TRP A 29 5.45 6.46 -30.15
C TRP A 29 6.04 6.70 -31.56
N ALA A 30 6.79 5.74 -32.10
CA ALA A 30 7.39 5.81 -33.42
C ALA A 30 6.33 5.88 -34.51
N ILE A 31 5.26 5.07 -34.43
CA ILE A 31 4.11 5.13 -35.32
C ILE A 31 3.48 6.53 -35.28
N LYS A 32 3.16 7.04 -34.07
CA LYS A 32 2.63 8.41 -33.92
C LYS A 32 3.58 9.44 -34.52
N LYS A 33 4.89 9.29 -34.30
CA LYS A 33 5.91 10.23 -34.78
C LYS A 33 6.08 10.20 -36.30
N VAL A 34 6.17 9.02 -36.90
CA VAL A 34 6.26 8.85 -38.35
C VAL A 34 5.02 9.42 -39.02
N ILE A 35 3.83 9.05 -38.54
CA ILE A 35 2.57 9.57 -39.07
C ILE A 35 2.47 11.10 -38.90
N SER A 36 3.00 11.66 -37.80
CA SER A 36 3.01 13.11 -37.57
C SER A 36 3.80 13.92 -38.60
N PHE A 37 4.71 13.28 -39.34
CA PHE A 37 5.44 13.92 -40.45
C PHE A 37 4.57 14.11 -41.69
N PHE A 38 3.53 13.29 -41.88
CA PHE A 38 2.57 13.44 -42.98
C PHE A 38 1.51 14.52 -42.71
N TYR A 39 1.53 15.14 -41.52
CA TYR A 39 0.65 16.26 -41.23
C TYR A 39 0.90 17.41 -42.21
N ARG A 40 -0.19 17.93 -42.75
CA ARG A 40 -0.22 19.15 -43.55
C ARG A 40 -1.21 20.12 -42.93
N SER A 41 -0.84 21.39 -42.83
CA SER A 41 -1.76 22.42 -42.37
C SER A 41 -2.96 22.49 -43.32
N PRO A 42 -4.20 22.41 -42.80
CA PRO A 42 -5.41 22.54 -43.60
C PRO A 42 -5.35 23.84 -44.42
N LYS A 43 -5.52 23.71 -45.74
CA LYS A 43 -5.54 24.84 -46.67
C LYS A 43 -6.98 25.23 -46.97
N GLY A 44 -7.18 26.47 -47.39
CA GLY A 44 -8.46 26.97 -47.84
C GLY A 44 -8.47 28.49 -47.92
N ASN A 45 -9.48 29.02 -48.61
CA ASN A 45 -9.76 30.45 -48.66
C ASN A 45 -11.19 30.66 -48.21
N PHE A 46 -11.35 31.07 -46.95
CA PHE A 46 -12.66 31.34 -46.35
C PHE A 46 -12.60 32.67 -45.63
N TYR A 47 -13.50 33.59 -46.00
CA TYR A 47 -13.63 34.92 -45.42
C TYR A 47 -14.95 34.94 -44.66
N SER A 48 -14.87 35.30 -43.39
CA SER A 48 -16.02 35.30 -42.49
C SER A 48 -15.72 36.22 -41.31
N THR A 49 -16.78 36.60 -40.62
CA THR A 49 -16.71 37.27 -39.33
C THR A 49 -16.17 36.32 -38.25
N LEU A 50 -15.47 36.89 -37.27
CA LEU A 50 -14.88 36.19 -36.11
C LEU A 50 -15.24 36.92 -34.80
N SER A 51 -15.98 36.24 -33.93
CA SER A 51 -16.23 36.70 -32.55
C SER A 51 -15.28 35.98 -31.60
N ILE A 52 -14.68 36.70 -30.66
CA ILE A 52 -13.95 36.13 -29.53
C ILE A 52 -14.88 36.14 -28.32
N VAL A 53 -15.00 35.02 -27.62
CA VAL A 53 -15.73 34.91 -26.36
C VAL A 53 -14.75 34.50 -25.27
N THR A 54 -14.60 35.34 -24.25
CA THR A 54 -13.71 35.09 -23.11
C THR A 54 -14.48 35.19 -21.79
N PRO A 55 -14.59 34.10 -21.02
CA PRO A 55 -15.03 34.17 -19.63
C PRO A 55 -13.87 34.69 -18.77
N VAL A 56 -14.14 35.67 -17.90
CA VAL A 56 -13.12 36.33 -17.08
C VAL A 56 -13.52 36.26 -15.62
N TYR A 57 -12.62 35.73 -14.78
CA TYR A 57 -12.82 35.67 -13.34
C TYR A 57 -11.48 35.55 -12.61
N ASN A 58 -11.24 36.46 -11.65
CA ASN A 58 -10.03 36.52 -10.83
C ASN A 58 -8.73 36.35 -11.65
N GLU A 59 -8.66 37.09 -12.76
CA GLU A 59 -7.52 37.10 -13.68
C GLU A 59 -6.51 38.18 -13.25
N ASP A 60 -5.23 37.96 -13.57
CA ASP A 60 -4.21 39.00 -13.41
C ASP A 60 -4.53 40.19 -14.35
N PRO A 61 -4.70 41.41 -13.82
CA PRO A 61 -5.08 42.60 -14.60
C PRO A 61 -4.17 42.87 -15.81
N ASP A 62 -2.85 42.72 -15.65
CA ASP A 62 -1.88 43.03 -16.69
C ASP A 62 -1.85 41.97 -17.78
N MET A 63 -1.95 40.69 -17.40
CA MET A 63 -2.12 39.59 -18.34
C MET A 63 -3.42 39.73 -19.13
N PHE A 64 -4.52 40.15 -18.52
CA PHE A 64 -5.79 40.37 -19.22
C PHE A 64 -5.68 41.54 -20.22
N ARG A 65 -5.06 42.66 -19.84
CA ARG A 65 -4.75 43.78 -20.76
C ARG A 65 -3.92 43.31 -21.95
N LEU A 66 -2.86 42.54 -21.70
CA LEU A 66 -1.99 42.01 -22.74
C LEU A 66 -2.74 41.06 -23.68
N ALA A 67 -3.62 40.22 -23.13
CA ALA A 67 -4.45 39.30 -23.91
C ALA A 67 -5.41 40.05 -24.84
N LEU A 68 -6.18 41.01 -24.29
CA LEU A 68 -7.09 41.87 -25.06
C LEU A 68 -6.40 42.56 -26.23
N GLU A 69 -5.23 43.15 -25.97
CA GLU A 69 -4.47 43.85 -27.01
C GLU A 69 -3.96 42.87 -28.08
N SER A 70 -3.48 41.68 -27.69
CA SER A 70 -3.04 40.65 -28.64
C SER A 70 -4.16 40.17 -29.56
N TRP A 71 -5.39 40.09 -29.03
CA TRP A 71 -6.57 39.72 -29.82
C TRP A 71 -6.98 40.86 -30.75
N ARG A 72 -7.02 42.10 -30.25
CA ARG A 72 -7.32 43.31 -31.04
C ARG A 72 -6.42 43.45 -32.26
N LEU A 73 -5.12 43.19 -32.11
CA LEU A 73 -4.13 43.23 -33.19
C LEU A 73 -4.34 42.16 -34.27
N ASN A 74 -5.21 41.18 -34.03
CA ASN A 74 -5.64 40.19 -35.01
C ASN A 74 -6.98 40.54 -35.67
N GLU A 75 -7.50 41.73 -35.42
CA GLU A 75 -8.67 42.33 -36.07
C GLU A 75 -9.91 41.42 -36.06
N PRO A 76 -10.34 40.85 -34.91
CA PRO A 76 -11.62 40.18 -34.81
C PRO A 76 -12.76 41.18 -35.07
N ASP A 77 -13.93 40.68 -35.42
CA ASP A 77 -15.11 41.51 -35.64
C ASP A 77 -15.79 41.87 -34.32
N GLU A 78 -15.67 41.00 -33.32
CA GLU A 78 -16.28 41.16 -32.00
C GLU A 78 -15.39 40.54 -30.92
N ILE A 79 -15.29 41.18 -29.75
CA ILE A 79 -14.69 40.61 -28.53
C ILE A 79 -15.71 40.72 -27.41
N ILE A 80 -16.22 39.58 -26.96
CA ILE A 80 -17.22 39.46 -25.90
C ILE A 80 -16.51 38.98 -24.64
N ALA A 81 -16.39 39.87 -23.65
CA ALA A 81 -15.93 39.49 -22.32
C ALA A 81 -17.12 39.25 -21.42
N VAL A 82 -17.20 38.03 -20.87
CA VAL A 82 -18.19 37.67 -19.86
C VAL A 82 -17.49 37.66 -18.50
N ILE A 83 -17.62 38.77 -17.78
CA ILE A 83 -16.89 39.04 -16.54
C ILE A 83 -17.81 38.84 -15.35
N ASP A 84 -17.35 38.11 -14.34
CA ASP A 84 -18.08 37.96 -13.09
C ASP A 84 -18.23 39.31 -12.36
N HIS A 85 -19.41 39.57 -11.83
CA HIS A 85 -19.72 40.80 -11.10
C HIS A 85 -18.79 41.08 -9.91
N SER A 86 -18.14 40.06 -9.34
CA SER A 86 -17.23 40.21 -8.22
C SER A 86 -15.85 40.79 -8.59
N ASN A 87 -15.58 41.10 -9.87
CA ASN A 87 -14.30 41.63 -10.33
C ASN A 87 -14.42 43.05 -10.94
N PRO A 88 -14.68 44.09 -10.13
CA PRO A 88 -14.87 45.46 -10.62
C PRO A 88 -13.64 46.03 -11.35
N GLU A 89 -12.42 45.63 -10.96
CA GLU A 89 -11.19 46.04 -11.64
C GLU A 89 -11.13 45.52 -13.09
N LEU A 90 -11.46 44.25 -13.32
CA LEU A 90 -11.45 43.65 -14.66
C LEU A 90 -12.57 44.24 -15.55
N ILE A 91 -13.71 44.58 -14.94
CA ILE A 91 -14.78 45.34 -15.60
C ILE A 91 -14.27 46.72 -16.05
N ALA A 92 -13.57 47.45 -15.18
CA ALA A 92 -13.01 48.75 -15.52
C ALA A 92 -11.97 48.66 -16.66
N ILE A 93 -11.11 47.63 -16.63
CA ILE A 93 -10.13 47.37 -17.70
C ILE A 93 -10.83 47.15 -19.04
N PHE A 94 -11.87 46.30 -19.06
CA PHE A 94 -12.59 46.03 -20.30
C PHE A 94 -13.37 47.25 -20.80
N ASN A 95 -14.00 48.03 -19.91
CA ASN A 95 -14.66 49.28 -20.28
C ASN A 95 -13.69 50.29 -20.91
N HIS A 96 -12.49 50.43 -20.36
CA HIS A 96 -11.45 51.27 -20.96
C HIS A 96 -11.03 50.74 -22.35
N PHE A 97 -10.90 49.42 -22.50
CA PHE A 97 -10.62 48.77 -23.78
C PHE A 97 -11.75 48.98 -24.81
N SER A 98 -13.02 48.99 -24.38
CA SER A 98 -14.18 49.25 -25.27
C SER A 98 -14.12 50.61 -25.94
N GLY A 99 -13.51 51.62 -25.30
CA GLY A 99 -13.26 52.91 -25.93
C GLY A 99 -12.26 52.86 -27.10
N ARG A 100 -11.47 51.77 -27.21
CA ARG A 100 -10.41 51.59 -28.22
C ARG A 100 -10.75 50.53 -29.28
N PHE A 101 -11.84 49.78 -29.10
CA PHE A 101 -12.24 48.72 -30.02
C PHE A 101 -13.77 48.65 -30.12
N ALA A 102 -14.31 49.09 -31.26
CA ALA A 102 -15.76 49.21 -31.47
C ALA A 102 -16.52 47.88 -31.36
N GLY A 103 -15.85 46.74 -31.64
CA GLY A 103 -16.41 45.40 -31.49
C GLY A 103 -16.38 44.85 -30.06
N ALA A 104 -15.98 45.62 -29.05
CA ALA A 104 -15.95 45.16 -27.67
C ALA A 104 -17.36 45.12 -27.06
N ARG A 105 -17.70 44.00 -26.44
CA ARG A 105 -18.97 43.80 -25.75
C ARG A 105 -18.76 43.20 -24.37
N LEU A 106 -19.19 43.93 -23.35
CA LEU A 106 -19.13 43.47 -21.97
C LEU A 106 -20.45 42.81 -21.56
N LEU A 107 -20.37 41.61 -21.00
CA LEU A 107 -21.45 40.98 -20.25
C LEU A 107 -21.00 40.80 -18.80
N VAL A 108 -21.66 41.50 -17.86
CA VAL A 108 -21.42 41.28 -16.43
C VAL A 108 -22.36 40.18 -15.96
N THR A 109 -21.81 39.03 -15.57
CA THR A 109 -22.59 37.87 -15.17
C THR A 109 -22.68 37.74 -13.65
N GLN A 110 -23.87 37.41 -13.18
CA GLN A 110 -24.16 36.98 -11.80
C GLN A 110 -24.15 35.44 -11.68
N LYS A 111 -24.19 34.73 -12.82
CA LYS A 111 -24.24 33.26 -12.84
C LYS A 111 -22.84 32.70 -12.59
N PRO A 112 -22.64 31.88 -11.55
CA PRO A 112 -21.34 31.28 -11.31
C PRO A 112 -21.00 30.22 -12.37
N GLY A 113 -19.77 30.23 -12.88
CA GLY A 113 -19.23 29.14 -13.70
C GLY A 113 -18.78 29.52 -15.10
N LYS A 114 -17.60 29.00 -15.48
CA LYS A 114 -17.03 29.19 -16.82
C LYS A 114 -17.94 28.67 -17.93
N ARG A 115 -18.62 27.54 -17.72
CA ARG A 115 -19.56 26.96 -18.71
C ARG A 115 -20.75 27.87 -19.00
N SER A 116 -21.36 28.44 -17.95
CA SER A 116 -22.46 29.39 -18.07
C SER A 116 -22.02 30.69 -18.76
N ALA A 117 -20.84 31.21 -18.35
CA ALA A 117 -20.27 32.40 -18.98
C ALA A 117 -19.95 32.19 -20.47
N LEU A 118 -19.40 31.02 -20.85
CA LEU A 118 -19.20 30.66 -22.24
C LEU A 118 -20.54 30.57 -23.00
N ALA A 119 -21.55 29.93 -22.42
CA ALA A 119 -22.86 29.81 -23.06
C ALA A 119 -23.52 31.17 -23.29
N ASP A 120 -23.53 32.05 -22.29
CA ASP A 120 -24.08 33.41 -22.41
C ASP A 120 -23.30 34.22 -23.46
N GLY A 121 -21.97 34.09 -23.51
CA GLY A 121 -21.13 34.75 -24.51
C GLY A 121 -21.33 34.22 -25.93
N ILE A 122 -21.46 32.89 -26.12
CA ILE A 122 -21.74 32.29 -27.43
C ILE A 122 -23.12 32.70 -27.92
N ALA A 123 -24.14 32.68 -27.05
CA ALA A 123 -25.51 33.01 -27.40
C ALA A 123 -25.67 34.43 -27.95
N VAL A 124 -24.85 35.38 -27.47
CA VAL A 124 -24.90 36.76 -27.95
C VAL A 124 -23.95 37.07 -29.11
N SER A 125 -23.06 36.13 -29.45
CA SER A 125 -22.07 36.30 -30.52
C SER A 125 -22.73 36.36 -31.89
N LYS A 126 -22.29 37.28 -32.74
CA LYS A 126 -22.92 37.52 -34.05
C LYS A 126 -22.17 36.91 -35.22
N SER A 127 -20.91 36.53 -35.02
CA SER A 127 -20.07 36.03 -36.09
C SER A 127 -20.38 34.58 -36.46
N GLU A 128 -20.15 34.23 -37.72
CA GLU A 128 -20.28 32.84 -38.18
C GLU A 128 -19.22 31.93 -37.53
N ILE A 129 -18.03 32.47 -37.26
CA ILE A 129 -16.97 31.77 -36.53
C ILE A 129 -16.79 32.37 -35.14
N VAL A 130 -16.69 31.52 -34.12
CA VAL A 130 -16.55 31.91 -32.72
C VAL A 130 -15.29 31.28 -32.13
N ALA A 131 -14.36 32.10 -31.65
CA ALA A 131 -13.20 31.68 -30.89
C ALA A 131 -13.48 31.77 -29.39
N LEU A 132 -13.43 30.64 -28.69
CA LEU A 132 -13.43 30.56 -27.23
C LEU A 132 -11.99 30.66 -26.74
N VAL A 133 -11.72 31.69 -25.94
CA VAL A 133 -10.35 32.06 -25.56
C VAL A 133 -10.28 32.23 -24.04
N ASP A 134 -9.26 31.64 -23.40
CA ASP A 134 -9.00 31.86 -21.99
C ASP A 134 -8.46 33.29 -21.79
N SER A 135 -8.87 33.97 -20.72
CA SER A 135 -8.55 35.37 -20.44
C SER A 135 -7.06 35.71 -20.27
N ASP A 136 -6.21 34.68 -20.14
CA ASP A 136 -4.75 34.79 -20.02
C ASP A 136 -3.99 34.37 -21.30
N THR A 137 -4.69 34.11 -22.40
CA THR A 137 -4.07 33.60 -23.63
C THR A 137 -3.68 34.72 -24.59
N ILE A 138 -2.39 34.78 -24.92
CA ILE A 138 -1.84 35.76 -25.85
C ILE A 138 -1.80 35.17 -27.26
N TRP A 139 -2.38 35.86 -28.24
CA TRP A 139 -2.33 35.44 -29.63
C TRP A 139 -1.03 35.89 -30.31
N GLY A 140 -0.47 35.02 -31.17
CA GLY A 140 0.55 35.46 -32.12
C GLY A 140 -0.03 36.46 -33.14
N PRO A 141 0.83 37.20 -33.86
CA PRO A 141 0.37 38.16 -34.86
C PRO A 141 -0.17 37.48 -36.12
N LYS A 142 -1.13 38.12 -36.80
CA LYS A 142 -1.65 37.76 -38.13
C LYS A 142 -2.23 36.34 -38.20
N ILE A 143 -3.00 35.92 -37.20
CA ILE A 143 -3.56 34.56 -37.11
C ILE A 143 -5.02 34.43 -37.56
N LYS A 144 -5.83 35.51 -37.60
CA LYS A 144 -7.25 35.47 -38.02
C LYS A 144 -7.44 34.75 -39.35
N ARG A 145 -6.67 35.11 -40.38
CA ARG A 145 -6.79 34.47 -41.71
C ARG A 145 -6.52 32.96 -41.67
N LYS A 146 -5.56 32.54 -40.84
CA LYS A 146 -5.21 31.12 -40.65
C LYS A 146 -6.31 30.36 -39.90
N PHE A 147 -7.05 31.01 -39.00
CA PHE A 147 -8.25 30.42 -38.37
C PHE A 147 -9.39 30.20 -39.32
N LEU A 148 -9.63 31.17 -40.22
CA LEU A 148 -10.79 31.10 -41.10
C LEU A 148 -10.59 30.10 -42.24
N ALA A 149 -9.38 30.04 -42.82
CA ALA A 149 -9.09 29.20 -44.00
C ALA A 149 -9.63 27.75 -43.94
N PRO A 150 -9.44 26.98 -42.85
CA PRO A 150 -9.95 25.60 -42.73
C PRO A 150 -11.47 25.47 -42.80
N PHE A 151 -12.24 26.51 -42.44
CA PHE A 151 -13.71 26.50 -42.49
C PHE A 151 -14.28 26.58 -43.90
N SER A 152 -13.42 26.65 -44.92
CA SER A 152 -13.83 26.34 -46.31
C SER A 152 -14.39 24.93 -46.45
N ASP A 153 -14.01 23.97 -45.58
CA ASP A 153 -14.72 22.70 -45.44
C ASP A 153 -16.04 22.93 -44.67
N PRO A 154 -17.21 22.74 -45.31
CA PRO A 154 -18.50 22.92 -44.65
C PRO A 154 -18.74 21.89 -43.54
N LYS A 155 -17.97 20.78 -43.47
CA LYS A 155 -18.07 19.78 -42.41
C LYS A 155 -17.18 20.08 -41.20
N LEU A 156 -16.32 21.10 -41.28
CA LEU A 156 -15.48 21.50 -40.15
C LEU A 156 -16.31 22.30 -39.14
N GLY A 157 -16.47 21.72 -37.95
CA GLY A 157 -17.19 22.33 -36.83
C GLY A 157 -16.27 23.06 -35.86
N GLY A 158 -15.00 22.66 -35.74
CA GLY A 158 -14.06 23.39 -34.89
C GLY A 158 -12.59 23.02 -35.07
N LEU A 159 -11.71 23.86 -34.54
CA LEU A 159 -10.27 23.69 -34.62
C LEU A 159 -9.54 24.22 -33.38
N THR A 160 -8.29 23.81 -33.23
CA THR A 160 -7.39 24.32 -32.19
C THR A 160 -5.98 24.56 -32.74
N THR A 161 -5.14 25.19 -31.94
CA THR A 161 -3.88 25.80 -32.35
C THR A 161 -2.70 25.22 -31.58
N ARG A 162 -1.47 25.45 -32.06
CA ARG A 162 -0.28 25.14 -31.28
C ARG A 162 -0.24 26.06 -30.07
N GLN A 163 -0.18 25.49 -28.88
CA GLN A 163 0.03 26.27 -27.66
C GLN A 163 1.49 26.21 -27.25
N ASP A 164 2.00 27.33 -26.77
CA ASP A 164 3.34 27.48 -26.25
C ASP A 164 3.30 28.24 -24.91
N VAL A 165 4.42 28.25 -24.19
CA VAL A 165 4.51 28.98 -22.92
C VAL A 165 5.16 30.34 -23.18
N LEU A 166 4.54 31.41 -22.68
CA LEU A 166 4.98 32.79 -22.91
C LEU A 166 6.42 33.04 -22.44
N LYS A 167 6.77 32.52 -21.25
CA LYS A 167 8.12 32.58 -20.66
C LYS A 167 8.51 31.21 -20.12
N THR A 168 9.78 30.86 -20.20
CA THR A 168 10.33 29.60 -19.62
C THR A 168 11.50 29.90 -18.69
N ASP A 169 11.28 30.85 -17.80
CA ASP A 169 12.19 31.33 -16.77
C ASP A 169 12.25 30.41 -15.55
N THR A 170 11.16 29.70 -15.24
CA THR A 170 11.12 28.74 -14.13
C THR A 170 11.15 27.29 -14.57
N PHE A 171 11.56 26.41 -13.65
CA PHE A 171 11.56 24.96 -13.84
C PHE A 171 10.17 24.42 -14.25
N ALA A 172 9.10 24.85 -13.57
CA ALA A 172 7.73 24.40 -13.87
C ALA A 172 7.27 24.84 -15.27
N ARG A 173 7.61 26.06 -15.69
CA ARG A 173 7.28 26.58 -17.03
C ARG A 173 8.05 25.86 -18.13
N LYS A 174 9.34 25.55 -17.92
CA LYS A 174 10.13 24.71 -18.84
C LYS A 174 9.51 23.32 -19.00
N LEU A 175 9.18 22.64 -17.90
CA LEU A 175 8.47 21.36 -17.94
C LEU A 175 7.14 21.47 -18.68
N PHE A 176 6.40 22.55 -18.44
CA PHE A 176 5.12 22.74 -19.10
C PHE A 176 5.27 22.88 -20.61
N LYS A 177 6.25 23.66 -21.08
CA LYS A 177 6.58 23.78 -22.50
C LYS A 177 6.92 22.44 -23.13
N ILE A 178 7.79 21.63 -22.51
CA ILE A 178 8.15 20.30 -23.01
C ILE A 178 6.90 19.42 -23.21
N LEU A 179 5.95 19.45 -22.27
CA LEU A 179 4.70 18.69 -22.39
C LEU A 179 3.76 19.23 -23.47
N LEU A 180 3.77 20.54 -23.72
CA LEU A 180 3.02 21.14 -24.82
C LEU A 180 3.64 20.79 -26.18
N ASP A 181 4.97 20.81 -26.28
CA ASP A 181 5.67 20.44 -27.50
C ASP A 181 5.43 18.96 -27.86
N ASP A 182 5.43 18.03 -26.90
CA ASP A 182 5.05 16.63 -27.16
C ASP A 182 3.61 16.52 -27.71
N ARG A 183 2.68 17.26 -27.10
CA ARG A 183 1.27 17.27 -27.53
C ARG A 183 1.08 17.86 -28.94
N TYR A 184 1.63 19.04 -29.20
CA TYR A 184 1.34 19.81 -30.41
C TYR A 184 2.29 19.54 -31.57
N LEU A 185 3.45 18.93 -31.34
CA LEU A 185 4.40 18.54 -32.39
C LEU A 185 4.37 17.05 -32.72
N THR A 186 3.68 16.23 -31.92
CA THR A 186 3.53 14.80 -32.18
C THR A 186 2.07 14.34 -32.11
N GLU A 187 1.40 14.45 -30.96
CA GLU A 187 0.05 13.86 -30.74
C GLU A 187 -1.04 14.46 -31.66
N TYR A 188 -1.14 15.79 -31.72
CA TYR A 188 -2.18 16.47 -32.50
C TYR A 188 -1.97 16.36 -34.01
N PRO A 189 -0.73 16.54 -34.52
CA PRO A 189 -0.43 16.21 -35.91
C PRO A 189 -0.79 14.77 -36.28
N PHE A 190 -0.44 13.80 -35.45
CA PHE A 190 -0.79 12.39 -35.65
C PHE A 190 -2.31 12.22 -35.77
N LEU A 191 -3.07 12.72 -34.78
CA LEU A 191 -4.53 12.58 -34.77
C LEU A 191 -5.18 13.23 -35.98
N THR A 192 -4.67 14.40 -36.42
CA THR A 192 -5.22 15.11 -37.60
C THR A 192 -5.00 14.34 -38.90
N VAL A 193 -3.96 13.50 -38.99
CA VAL A 193 -3.72 12.67 -40.18
C VAL A 193 -4.63 11.45 -40.22
N VAL A 194 -4.90 10.84 -39.06
CA VAL A 194 -5.59 9.53 -38.97
C VAL A 194 -7.06 9.63 -38.57
N SER A 195 -7.55 10.82 -38.24
CA SER A 195 -8.89 11.04 -37.73
C SER A 195 -9.36 12.46 -38.01
N ASP A 196 -10.63 12.60 -38.40
CA ASP A 196 -11.36 13.88 -38.43
C ASP A 196 -11.77 14.37 -37.02
N ALA A 197 -11.29 13.71 -35.96
CA ALA A 197 -11.62 14.01 -34.58
C ALA A 197 -10.39 14.08 -33.67
N LEU A 198 -10.32 15.17 -32.89
CA LEU A 198 -9.29 15.42 -31.89
C LEU A 198 -9.75 15.14 -30.46
N LEU A 199 -8.78 14.93 -29.56
CA LEU A 199 -9.02 14.65 -28.14
C LEU A 199 -9.67 15.79 -27.35
N CYS A 200 -9.35 17.04 -27.71
CA CYS A 200 -9.83 18.25 -27.06
C CYS A 200 -9.42 19.47 -27.90
N LEU A 201 -10.33 20.40 -28.14
CA LEU A 201 -10.01 21.73 -28.64
C LEU A 201 -9.83 22.63 -27.42
N SER A 202 -8.59 22.89 -27.04
CA SER A 202 -8.30 23.44 -25.71
C SER A 202 -8.74 24.90 -25.57
N GLY A 203 -9.32 25.22 -24.41
CA GLY A 203 -9.90 26.52 -24.09
C GLY A 203 -8.96 27.73 -24.18
N ARG A 204 -7.62 27.56 -24.21
CA ARG A 204 -6.72 28.69 -24.51
C ARG A 204 -7.14 29.36 -25.81
N THR A 205 -7.39 28.56 -26.85
CA THR A 205 -8.00 29.03 -28.09
C THR A 205 -8.60 27.82 -28.80
N ALA A 206 -9.93 27.76 -28.79
CA ALA A 206 -10.72 26.79 -29.52
C ALA A 206 -11.68 27.56 -30.43
N VAL A 207 -11.59 27.34 -31.75
CA VAL A 207 -12.36 28.09 -32.74
C VAL A 207 -13.42 27.18 -33.32
N TYR A 208 -14.66 27.63 -33.36
CA TYR A 208 -15.81 26.84 -33.79
C TYR A 208 -16.61 27.57 -34.84
N ARG A 209 -17.22 26.81 -35.75
CA ARG A 209 -18.36 27.30 -36.51
C ARG A 209 -19.52 27.46 -35.54
N ARG A 210 -20.17 28.63 -35.51
CA ARG A 210 -21.25 28.92 -34.54
C ARG A 210 -22.37 27.87 -34.62
N ALA A 211 -22.78 27.52 -35.84
CA ALA A 211 -23.79 26.49 -36.10
C ALA A 211 -23.44 25.09 -35.56
N ALA A 212 -22.16 24.82 -35.24
CA ALA A 212 -21.75 23.53 -34.66
C ALA A 212 -21.89 23.47 -33.13
N ILE A 213 -22.05 24.63 -32.47
CA ILE A 213 -22.03 24.73 -30.99
C ILE A 213 -23.25 25.43 -30.40
N GLU A 214 -24.00 26.20 -31.18
CA GLU A 214 -25.14 27.02 -30.70
C GLU A 214 -26.28 26.18 -30.10
N ASP A 215 -26.61 25.04 -30.72
CA ASP A 215 -27.63 24.13 -30.20
C ASP A 215 -27.12 23.20 -29.08
N LYS A 216 -25.84 23.33 -28.70
CA LYS A 216 -25.18 22.49 -27.69
C LYS A 216 -25.00 23.18 -26.34
N LEU A 217 -25.37 24.46 -26.23
CA LEU A 217 -25.14 25.27 -25.03
C LEU A 217 -25.83 24.70 -23.80
N GLU A 218 -27.08 24.25 -23.92
CA GLU A 218 -27.80 23.63 -22.81
C GLU A 218 -27.10 22.32 -22.37
N ALA A 219 -26.71 21.47 -23.32
CA ALA A 219 -25.98 20.24 -23.04
C ALA A 219 -24.59 20.49 -22.42
N LEU A 220 -23.92 21.59 -22.80
CA LEU A 220 -22.65 22.02 -22.20
C LEU A 220 -22.83 22.42 -20.74
N VAL A 221 -23.84 23.24 -20.44
CA VAL A 221 -24.09 23.76 -19.09
C VAL A 221 -24.61 22.66 -18.17
N ASN A 222 -25.50 21.80 -18.66
CA ASN A 222 -26.21 20.78 -17.88
C ASN A 222 -25.55 19.39 -17.91
N GLU A 223 -24.32 19.28 -18.40
CA GLU A 223 -23.63 17.99 -18.46
C GLU A 223 -23.45 17.37 -17.06
N LYS A 224 -23.80 16.09 -16.94
CA LYS A 224 -23.57 15.29 -15.73
C LYS A 224 -22.58 14.14 -15.97
N PHE A 225 -21.90 13.74 -14.90
CA PHE A 225 -21.09 12.53 -14.81
C PHE A 225 -21.41 11.81 -13.50
N TRP A 226 -21.86 10.56 -13.59
CA TRP A 226 -22.38 9.80 -12.44
C TRP A 226 -23.37 10.59 -11.59
N GLY A 227 -24.35 11.22 -12.24
CA GLY A 227 -25.40 12.03 -11.60
C GLY A 227 -24.95 13.41 -11.10
N LYS A 228 -23.65 13.70 -11.02
CA LYS A 228 -23.12 15.00 -10.55
C LYS A 228 -22.94 16.00 -11.68
N GLN A 229 -23.31 17.25 -11.44
CA GLN A 229 -23.13 18.36 -12.37
C GLN A 229 -21.64 18.61 -12.67
N MET A 230 -21.28 18.78 -13.94
CA MET A 230 -19.91 19.04 -14.37
C MET A 230 -19.61 20.54 -14.34
N ILE A 231 -18.70 20.97 -13.45
CA ILE A 231 -18.35 22.40 -13.30
C ILE A 231 -17.07 22.82 -14.05
N SER A 232 -16.35 21.87 -14.67
CA SER A 232 -15.08 22.12 -15.38
C SER A 232 -14.90 21.19 -16.58
N GLY A 233 -13.96 21.50 -17.47
CA GLY A 233 -13.71 20.69 -18.68
C GLY A 233 -14.64 21.06 -19.84
N ASP A 234 -15.09 22.32 -19.87
CA ASP A 234 -15.85 22.98 -20.92
C ASP A 234 -15.31 22.67 -22.33
N ASP A 235 -14.00 22.83 -22.51
CA ASP A 235 -13.30 22.62 -23.78
C ASP A 235 -13.51 21.21 -24.36
N LYS A 236 -13.29 20.18 -23.55
CA LYS A 236 -13.43 18.79 -23.96
C LYS A 236 -14.88 18.38 -24.12
N THR A 237 -15.77 18.86 -23.25
CA THR A 237 -17.21 18.62 -23.39
C THR A 237 -17.74 19.16 -24.72
N LEU A 238 -17.43 20.42 -25.04
CA LEU A 238 -17.88 21.02 -26.29
C LEU A 238 -17.28 20.32 -27.50
N THR A 239 -15.99 19.97 -27.46
CA THR A 239 -15.34 19.14 -28.49
C THR A 239 -16.10 17.85 -28.75
N ASN A 240 -16.53 17.16 -27.69
CA ASN A 240 -17.28 15.90 -27.83
C ASN A 240 -18.69 16.11 -28.38
N LEU A 241 -19.38 17.17 -27.98
CA LEU A 241 -20.73 17.49 -28.48
C LEU A 241 -20.68 17.79 -29.99
N VAL A 242 -19.63 18.48 -30.44
CA VAL A 242 -19.36 18.73 -31.87
C VAL A 242 -19.13 17.41 -32.62
N HIS A 243 -18.29 16.51 -32.08
CA HIS A 243 -18.07 15.17 -32.67
C HIS A 243 -19.34 14.31 -32.73
N LEU A 244 -20.12 14.32 -31.64
CA LEU A 244 -21.39 13.60 -31.53
C LEU A 244 -22.41 14.07 -32.58
N ALA A 245 -22.42 15.37 -32.88
CA ALA A 245 -23.23 15.96 -33.94
C ALA A 245 -22.66 15.71 -35.35
N GLY A 246 -21.54 14.98 -35.47
CA GLY A 246 -20.99 14.52 -36.75
C GLY A 246 -20.00 15.47 -37.42
N TRP A 247 -19.76 16.64 -36.82
CA TRP A 247 -18.79 17.63 -37.30
C TRP A 247 -17.35 17.12 -37.19
N LYS A 248 -16.49 17.61 -38.09
CA LYS A 248 -15.04 17.38 -38.06
C LYS A 248 -14.34 18.40 -37.16
N THR A 249 -13.19 18.02 -36.63
CA THR A 249 -12.24 18.98 -36.04
C THR A 249 -10.82 18.82 -36.54
N CYS A 250 -10.07 19.94 -36.53
CA CYS A 250 -8.69 19.94 -37.01
C CYS A 250 -7.73 20.74 -36.11
N PHE A 251 -6.43 20.59 -36.37
CA PHE A 251 -5.35 21.26 -35.64
C PHE A 251 -4.52 22.13 -36.59
N LEU A 252 -4.13 23.33 -36.13
CA LEU A 252 -3.26 24.27 -36.85
C LEU A 252 -1.88 24.37 -36.18
N ARG A 253 -0.87 23.75 -36.78
CA ARG A 253 0.51 23.76 -36.28
C ARG A 253 1.18 25.13 -36.39
N ASP A 254 0.90 25.86 -37.47
CA ASP A 254 1.55 27.14 -37.83
C ASP A 254 0.91 28.37 -37.19
N VAL A 255 -0.05 28.14 -36.29
CA VAL A 255 -0.68 29.17 -35.48
C VAL A 255 -0.32 28.92 -34.03
N LYS A 256 0.46 29.84 -33.46
CA LYS A 256 0.88 29.77 -32.06
C LYS A 256 0.07 30.73 -31.19
N VAL A 257 -0.35 30.22 -30.05
CA VAL A 257 -0.92 31.01 -28.94
C VAL A 257 -0.12 30.70 -27.66
N TYR A 258 -0.03 31.68 -26.76
CA TYR A 258 0.84 31.60 -25.60
C TYR A 258 0.02 31.66 -24.31
N THR A 259 0.42 30.85 -23.34
CA THR A 259 -0.12 30.88 -21.98
C THR A 259 1.01 31.20 -20.99
N PRO A 260 0.74 31.95 -19.90
CA PRO A 260 1.78 32.30 -18.93
C PRO A 260 2.37 31.08 -18.23
N GLY A 261 1.55 30.06 -17.97
CA GLY A 261 1.95 28.87 -17.20
C GLY A 261 2.23 29.17 -15.72
N ASN A 262 2.04 28.17 -14.87
CA ASN A 262 2.31 28.31 -13.44
C ASN A 262 3.83 28.30 -13.17
N PRO A 263 4.39 29.33 -12.51
CA PRO A 263 5.82 29.39 -12.22
C PRO A 263 6.24 28.39 -11.13
N GLU A 264 5.34 28.10 -10.20
CA GLU A 264 5.55 27.19 -9.07
C GLU A 264 5.24 25.73 -9.40
N LEU A 265 6.12 24.82 -8.97
CA LEU A 265 6.02 23.39 -9.26
C LEU A 265 4.76 22.74 -8.67
N MET A 266 4.44 23.03 -7.40
CA MET A 266 3.28 22.41 -6.74
C MET A 266 1.95 22.88 -7.34
N SER A 267 1.84 24.18 -7.64
CA SER A 267 0.68 24.77 -8.32
C SER A 267 0.53 24.22 -9.75
N PHE A 268 1.64 23.95 -10.45
CA PHE A 268 1.64 23.22 -11.71
C PHE A 268 1.16 21.77 -11.59
N ILE A 269 1.61 21.01 -10.57
CA ILE A 269 1.14 19.63 -10.33
C ILE A 269 -0.37 19.61 -10.04
N LYS A 270 -0.87 20.52 -9.20
CA LYS A 270 -2.32 20.67 -8.93
C LYS A 270 -3.10 20.96 -10.22
N GLN A 271 -2.55 21.80 -11.10
CA GLN A 271 -3.14 22.09 -12.42
C GLN A 271 -3.20 20.82 -13.29
N LYS A 272 -2.12 20.01 -13.33
CA LYS A 272 -2.07 18.75 -14.08
C LYS A 272 -3.03 17.70 -13.53
N LEU A 273 -3.15 17.58 -12.21
CA LEU A 273 -4.10 16.70 -11.54
C LEU A 273 -5.55 17.05 -11.95
N ARG A 274 -5.90 18.33 -11.97
CA ARG A 274 -7.22 18.79 -12.46
C ARG A 274 -7.46 18.37 -13.91
N TRP A 275 -6.48 18.59 -14.80
CA TRP A 275 -6.62 18.17 -16.20
C TRP A 275 -6.72 16.65 -16.35
N ALA A 276 -6.01 15.87 -15.52
CA ALA A 276 -6.10 14.42 -15.53
C ALA A 276 -7.51 13.95 -15.13
N ARG A 277 -8.11 14.49 -14.06
CA ARG A 277 -9.50 14.19 -13.65
C ARG A 277 -10.51 14.54 -14.73
N ASN A 278 -10.40 15.73 -15.33
CA ASN A 278 -11.28 16.16 -16.42
C ASN A 278 -11.13 15.26 -17.65
N GLY A 279 -9.88 14.92 -17.97
CA GLY A 279 -9.52 14.02 -19.06
C GLY A 279 -10.18 12.66 -18.90
N LEU A 280 -9.97 12.00 -17.75
CA LEU A 280 -10.49 10.67 -17.44
C LEU A 280 -12.02 10.62 -17.46
N ARG A 281 -12.71 11.57 -16.84
CA ARG A 281 -14.19 11.63 -16.86
C ARG A 281 -14.73 11.69 -18.27
N SER A 282 -14.16 12.59 -19.08
CA SER A 282 -14.59 12.81 -20.45
C SER A 282 -14.24 11.62 -21.35
N ASP A 283 -13.02 11.08 -21.25
CA ASP A 283 -12.58 9.92 -22.03
C ASP A 283 -13.42 8.68 -21.73
N LEU A 284 -13.70 8.39 -20.45
CA LEU A 284 -14.56 7.27 -20.08
C LEU A 284 -15.97 7.41 -20.68
N LYS A 285 -16.58 8.60 -20.57
CA LYS A 285 -17.89 8.86 -21.17
C LYS A 285 -17.89 8.65 -22.69
N ILE A 286 -16.82 9.05 -23.38
CA ILE A 286 -16.67 8.85 -24.82
C ILE A 286 -16.49 7.35 -25.15
N LEU A 287 -15.62 6.65 -24.42
CA LEU A 287 -15.32 5.24 -24.63
C LEU A 287 -16.53 4.33 -24.39
N PHE A 288 -17.45 4.71 -23.50
CA PHE A 288 -18.74 4.03 -23.33
C PHE A 288 -19.78 4.42 -24.39
N GLY A 289 -19.51 5.44 -25.21
CA GLY A 289 -20.36 5.84 -26.33
C GLY A 289 -20.07 5.06 -27.60
N SER A 290 -21.10 4.62 -28.32
CA SER A 290 -20.92 3.82 -29.54
C SER A 290 -20.34 4.61 -30.74
N TRP A 291 -20.49 5.93 -30.76
CA TRP A 291 -20.09 6.77 -31.89
C TRP A 291 -18.57 6.75 -32.16
N VAL A 292 -17.75 6.75 -31.11
CA VAL A 292 -16.29 6.79 -31.25
C VAL A 292 -15.77 5.49 -31.87
N TRP A 293 -16.38 4.35 -31.53
CA TRP A 293 -16.01 3.04 -32.07
C TRP A 293 -16.51 2.82 -33.50
N LYS A 294 -17.60 3.48 -33.89
CA LYS A 294 -18.13 3.44 -35.26
C LYS A 294 -17.32 4.31 -36.22
N LYS A 295 -16.99 5.55 -35.82
CA LYS A 295 -16.44 6.56 -36.74
C LYS A 295 -14.97 6.95 -36.46
N HIS A 296 -14.49 6.83 -35.22
CA HIS A 296 -13.18 7.35 -34.79
C HIS A 296 -12.38 6.35 -33.92
N LYS A 297 -12.23 5.10 -34.40
CA LYS A 297 -11.58 4.00 -33.65
C LYS A 297 -10.18 4.36 -33.15
N ILE A 298 -9.37 5.04 -33.97
CA ILE A 298 -8.02 5.45 -33.60
C ILE A 298 -8.03 6.45 -32.43
N LEU A 299 -9.02 7.35 -32.37
CA LEU A 299 -9.19 8.27 -31.25
C LEU A 299 -9.46 7.50 -29.95
N ALA A 300 -10.35 6.50 -30.01
CA ALA A 300 -10.63 5.61 -28.88
C ALA A 300 -9.37 4.86 -28.40
N LEU A 301 -8.59 4.31 -29.34
CA LEU A 301 -7.32 3.64 -29.01
C LEU A 301 -6.30 4.58 -28.37
N VAL A 302 -6.24 5.85 -28.81
CA VAL A 302 -5.38 6.86 -28.17
C VAL A 302 -5.84 7.17 -26.75
N MET A 303 -7.15 7.26 -26.49
CA MET A 303 -7.67 7.47 -25.14
C MET A 303 -7.29 6.32 -24.20
N ILE A 304 -7.44 5.07 -24.67
CA ILE A 304 -7.04 3.86 -23.93
C ILE A 304 -5.53 3.85 -23.69
N GLU A 305 -4.74 4.12 -24.74
CA GLU A 305 -3.29 4.17 -24.65
C GLU A 305 -2.81 5.16 -23.59
N LYS A 306 -3.47 6.31 -23.43
CA LYS A 306 -3.09 7.31 -22.42
C LYS A 306 -3.30 6.84 -20.98
N VAL A 307 -4.27 5.96 -20.74
CA VAL A 307 -4.51 5.32 -19.43
C VAL A 307 -3.46 4.23 -19.20
N ILE A 308 -3.26 3.33 -20.17
CA ILE A 308 -2.25 2.27 -20.11
C ILE A 308 -0.84 2.86 -19.94
N ALA A 309 -0.54 3.96 -20.61
CA ALA A 309 0.72 4.69 -20.49
C ALA A 309 1.05 5.11 -19.06
N ALA A 310 0.04 5.49 -18.28
CA ALA A 310 0.22 5.93 -16.89
C ALA A 310 0.62 4.77 -15.98
N ILE A 311 0.21 3.55 -16.30
CA ILE A 311 0.53 2.35 -15.51
C ILE A 311 1.90 1.81 -15.95
N THR A 312 2.07 1.57 -17.25
CA THR A 312 3.27 0.95 -17.83
C THR A 312 4.56 1.75 -17.62
N ILE A 313 4.48 3.09 -17.52
CA ILE A 313 5.65 3.94 -17.26
C ILE A 313 6.28 3.70 -15.88
N LEU A 314 5.52 3.16 -14.91
CA LEU A 314 6.02 2.82 -13.58
C LEU A 314 6.81 1.51 -13.55
N LEU A 315 6.80 0.72 -14.64
CA LEU A 315 7.62 -0.50 -14.72
C LEU A 315 9.10 -0.16 -14.63
N GLY A 316 9.53 0.90 -15.31
CA GLY A 316 10.91 1.36 -15.21
C GLY A 316 11.35 1.49 -13.75
N PRO A 317 10.77 2.44 -12.97
CA PRO A 317 11.09 2.62 -11.57
C PRO A 317 11.02 1.36 -10.72
N ALA A 318 10.00 0.51 -10.94
CA ALA A 318 9.87 -0.75 -10.22
C ALA A 318 11.07 -1.68 -10.49
N TYR A 319 11.41 -1.91 -11.75
CA TYR A 319 12.55 -2.73 -12.15
C TYR A 319 13.88 -2.14 -11.69
N PHE A 320 14.03 -0.80 -11.73
CA PHE A 320 15.23 -0.11 -11.25
C PHE A 320 15.42 -0.29 -9.74
N VAL A 321 14.37 -0.06 -8.93
CA VAL A 321 14.44 -0.21 -7.47
C VAL A 321 14.68 -1.67 -7.09
N VAL A 322 13.96 -2.62 -7.70
CA VAL A 322 14.17 -4.05 -7.45
C VAL A 322 15.59 -4.48 -7.85
N SER A 323 16.12 -3.99 -8.97
CA SER A 323 17.50 -4.28 -9.40
C SER A 323 18.54 -3.68 -8.44
N LEU A 324 18.32 -2.45 -7.95
CA LEU A 324 19.17 -1.83 -6.94
C LEU A 324 19.19 -2.62 -5.63
N LEU A 325 18.01 -3.00 -5.13
CA LEU A 325 17.86 -3.77 -3.88
C LEU A 325 18.47 -5.16 -4.00
N ALA A 326 18.42 -5.77 -5.18
CA ALA A 326 19.07 -7.05 -5.49
C ALA A 326 20.58 -6.94 -5.75
N GLY A 327 21.17 -5.74 -5.68
CA GLY A 327 22.60 -5.52 -5.93
C GLY A 327 23.01 -5.59 -7.41
N HIS A 328 22.07 -5.53 -8.35
CA HIS A 328 22.33 -5.55 -9.79
C HIS A 328 22.65 -4.13 -10.30
N TRP A 329 23.82 -3.61 -9.95
CA TRP A 329 24.22 -2.23 -10.21
C TRP A 329 24.33 -1.91 -11.71
N GLU A 330 24.81 -2.85 -12.53
CA GLU A 330 24.97 -2.67 -13.97
C GLU A 330 23.62 -2.53 -14.68
N ILE A 331 22.64 -3.37 -14.29
CA ILE A 331 21.27 -3.27 -14.80
C ILE A 331 20.65 -1.94 -14.41
N SER A 332 20.82 -1.55 -13.15
CA SER A 332 20.32 -0.29 -12.63
C SER A 332 20.91 0.88 -13.43
N ALA A 333 22.21 0.84 -13.73
CA ALA A 333 22.87 1.82 -14.59
C ALA A 333 22.33 1.80 -16.03
N ILE A 334 22.13 0.63 -16.63
CA ILE A 334 21.55 0.49 -17.99
C ILE A 334 20.14 1.07 -18.04
N ILE A 335 19.29 0.76 -17.05
CA ILE A 335 17.93 1.29 -16.96
C ILE A 335 17.96 2.81 -16.82
N LEU A 336 18.85 3.34 -15.97
CA LEU A 336 19.01 4.79 -15.77
C LEU A 336 19.46 5.50 -17.05
N VAL A 337 20.49 4.96 -17.72
CA VAL A 337 20.98 5.49 -19.01
C VAL A 337 19.88 5.42 -20.06
N TRP A 338 19.15 4.30 -20.14
CA TRP A 338 18.03 4.14 -21.05
C TRP A 338 16.92 5.17 -20.78
N TRP A 339 16.61 5.51 -19.53
CA TRP A 339 15.64 6.57 -19.24
C TRP A 339 16.11 7.93 -19.72
N LEU A 340 17.38 8.26 -19.47
CA LEU A 340 17.96 9.53 -19.92
C LEU A 340 17.95 9.61 -21.45
N VAL A 341 18.47 8.60 -22.15
CA VAL A 341 18.47 8.55 -23.62
C VAL A 341 17.04 8.58 -24.17
N SER A 342 16.15 7.74 -23.63
CA SER A 342 14.77 7.64 -24.12
C SER A 342 13.99 8.94 -23.94
N ARG A 343 14.19 9.67 -22.84
CA ARG A 343 13.55 10.96 -22.59
C ARG A 343 14.22 12.08 -23.36
N ALA A 344 15.54 12.05 -23.55
CA ALA A 344 16.27 12.99 -24.40
C ALA A 344 15.68 13.01 -25.81
N ILE A 345 15.46 11.83 -26.41
CA ILE A 345 14.85 11.70 -27.75
C ILE A 345 13.46 12.35 -27.80
N LYS A 346 12.63 12.15 -26.77
CA LYS A 346 11.27 12.72 -26.73
C LYS A 346 11.25 14.24 -26.58
N ILE A 347 12.21 14.80 -25.85
CA ILE A 347 12.32 16.26 -25.67
C ILE A 347 13.11 16.97 -26.77
N LEU A 348 13.65 16.24 -27.77
CA LEU A 348 14.37 16.83 -28.91
C LEU A 348 13.67 18.04 -29.54
N PRO A 349 12.33 18.05 -29.77
CA PRO A 349 11.67 19.23 -30.33
C PRO A 349 11.85 20.49 -29.48
N HIS A 350 11.83 20.36 -28.15
CA HIS A 350 12.12 21.46 -27.22
C HIS A 350 13.61 21.84 -27.25
N LEU A 351 14.51 20.84 -27.25
CA LEU A 351 15.95 21.09 -27.28
C LEU A 351 16.44 21.76 -28.57
N LYS A 352 15.74 21.58 -29.69
CA LYS A 352 16.00 22.34 -30.92
C LYS A 352 15.80 23.84 -30.75
N GLU A 353 14.83 24.24 -29.92
CA GLU A 353 14.58 25.65 -29.60
C GLU A 353 15.47 26.13 -28.44
N LYS A 354 15.74 25.26 -27.45
CA LYS A 354 16.53 25.58 -26.24
C LYS A 354 17.52 24.46 -25.86
N PRO A 355 18.70 24.39 -26.51
CA PRO A 355 19.67 23.32 -26.26
C PRO A 355 20.17 23.25 -24.82
N ALA A 356 20.36 24.41 -24.16
CA ALA A 356 20.82 24.51 -22.77
C ALA A 356 19.85 23.86 -21.76
N ASP A 357 18.58 23.65 -22.13
CA ASP A 357 17.62 22.99 -21.26
C ASP A 357 17.87 21.46 -21.16
N ILE A 358 18.90 20.89 -21.80
CA ILE A 358 19.28 19.47 -21.61
C ILE A 358 19.53 19.13 -20.14
N LEU A 359 19.98 20.10 -19.33
CA LEU A 359 20.19 19.93 -17.89
C LEU A 359 18.88 19.61 -17.12
N ILE A 360 17.71 19.90 -17.70
CA ILE A 360 16.42 19.57 -17.10
C ILE A 360 16.10 18.07 -17.19
N LEU A 361 16.81 17.31 -18.03
CA LEU A 361 16.46 15.95 -18.41
C LEU A 361 16.28 14.99 -17.22
N PRO A 362 17.17 14.91 -16.22
CA PRO A 362 16.98 14.02 -15.07
C PRO A 362 15.70 14.36 -14.29
N ALA A 363 15.45 15.65 -14.08
CA ALA A 363 14.27 16.12 -13.38
C ALA A 363 13.00 15.91 -14.21
N TYR A 364 13.06 16.06 -15.54
CA TYR A 364 11.97 15.72 -16.44
C TYR A 364 11.62 14.22 -16.38
N VAL A 365 12.63 13.33 -16.36
CA VAL A 365 12.42 11.87 -16.18
C VAL A 365 11.63 11.62 -14.90
N LEU A 366 12.09 12.14 -13.76
CA LEU A 366 11.40 12.00 -12.47
C LEU A 366 9.97 12.54 -12.54
N MET A 367 9.80 13.71 -13.15
CA MET A 367 8.48 14.31 -13.33
C MET A 367 7.55 13.46 -14.20
N THR A 368 8.05 12.68 -15.16
CA THR A 368 7.20 11.73 -15.90
C THR A 368 6.64 10.61 -15.02
N PHE A 369 7.39 10.15 -14.01
CA PHE A 369 6.89 9.19 -13.01
C PHE A 369 5.92 9.85 -12.03
N VAL A 370 6.22 11.06 -11.56
CA VAL A 370 5.28 11.84 -10.73
C VAL A 370 3.96 12.06 -11.47
N MET A 371 4.00 12.42 -12.77
CA MET A 371 2.79 12.60 -13.58
C MET A 371 2.01 11.29 -13.76
N ALA A 372 2.67 10.15 -13.76
CA ALA A 372 2.02 8.83 -13.79
C ALA A 372 1.25 8.55 -12.50
N ILE A 373 1.88 8.78 -11.35
CA ILE A 373 1.25 8.67 -10.03
C ILE A 373 0.08 9.66 -9.90
N VAL A 374 0.25 10.89 -10.37
CA VAL A 374 -0.82 11.91 -10.41
C VAL A 374 -2.02 11.42 -11.23
N LYS A 375 -1.81 10.72 -12.34
CA LYS A 375 -2.91 10.15 -13.14
C LYS A 375 -3.60 8.98 -12.43
N ILE A 376 -2.87 8.14 -11.70
CA ILE A 376 -3.45 7.06 -10.88
C ILE A 376 -4.28 7.67 -9.73
N TYR A 377 -3.74 8.67 -9.03
CA TYR A 377 -4.48 9.41 -8.01
C TYR A 377 -5.72 10.13 -8.59
N ALA A 378 -5.60 10.69 -9.81
CA ALA A 378 -6.72 11.31 -10.51
C ALA A 378 -7.85 10.31 -10.80
N PHE A 379 -7.54 9.04 -11.03
CA PHE A 379 -8.54 7.98 -11.21
C PHE A 379 -9.36 7.78 -9.94
N PHE A 380 -8.72 7.64 -8.77
CA PHE A 380 -9.42 7.47 -7.49
C PHE A 380 -10.09 8.74 -6.96
N THR A 381 -9.82 9.91 -7.56
CA THR A 381 -10.41 11.20 -7.16
C THR A 381 -11.12 11.90 -8.30
N MET A 382 -11.55 11.13 -9.31
CA MET A 382 -12.13 11.68 -10.54
C MET A 382 -13.44 12.44 -10.31
N ASP A 383 -14.14 12.16 -9.21
CA ASP A 383 -15.36 12.86 -8.81
C ASP A 383 -15.10 14.23 -8.16
N LYS A 384 -13.86 14.53 -7.77
CA LYS A 384 -13.46 15.84 -7.26
C LYS A 384 -13.44 16.86 -8.39
N GLN A 385 -14.31 17.85 -8.26
CA GLN A 385 -14.39 18.95 -9.20
C GLN A 385 -14.01 20.25 -8.51
N GLY A 386 -13.34 21.12 -9.27
CA GLY A 386 -12.99 22.43 -8.78
C GLY A 386 -12.17 23.20 -9.79
N TRP A 387 -12.44 24.50 -9.90
CA TRP A 387 -11.58 25.44 -10.60
C TRP A 387 -10.57 26.03 -9.59
N ILE A 388 -9.72 25.12 -9.08
CA ILE A 388 -8.95 25.23 -7.82
C ILE A 388 -8.00 26.43 -7.73
N THR A 389 -7.70 27.16 -8.81
CA THR A 389 -6.77 28.29 -8.73
C THR A 389 -7.42 29.65 -8.56
N ARG A 390 -8.76 29.76 -8.68
CA ARG A 390 -9.42 31.07 -8.77
C ARG A 390 -10.72 31.18 -8.02
N TRP A 391 -11.53 30.11 -7.96
CA TRP A 391 -12.82 30.10 -7.28
C TRP A 391 -12.71 30.24 -5.77
N ASP A 392 -13.67 30.97 -5.20
CA ASP A 392 -13.92 31.03 -3.76
C ASP A 392 -14.03 29.61 -3.17
N ALA A 393 -13.31 29.37 -2.07
CA ALA A 393 -13.23 28.07 -1.40
C ALA A 393 -14.61 27.55 -0.97
N SER A 394 -15.56 28.44 -0.69
CA SER A 394 -16.95 28.12 -0.34
C SER A 394 -17.73 27.38 -1.45
N ARG A 395 -17.26 27.47 -2.71
CA ARG A 395 -17.93 26.88 -3.89
C ARG A 395 -17.31 25.56 -4.35
N LEU A 396 -16.36 25.03 -3.59
CA LEU A 396 -15.68 23.77 -3.88
C LEU A 396 -16.20 22.66 -2.98
N ASN A 397 -16.67 21.56 -3.59
CA ASN A 397 -16.84 20.31 -2.85
C ASN A 397 -15.46 19.78 -2.48
N VAL A 398 -15.05 20.03 -1.23
CA VAL A 398 -13.85 19.43 -0.64
C VAL A 398 -14.18 17.96 -0.37
N LEU A 399 -13.30 17.04 -0.81
CA LEU A 399 -13.39 15.65 -0.37
C LEU A 399 -13.24 15.67 1.15
N GLY A 400 -14.18 15.04 1.87
CA GLY A 400 -14.00 14.81 3.29
C GLY A 400 -12.64 14.13 3.54
N PRO A 401 -11.97 14.41 4.67
CA PRO A 401 -10.61 13.94 4.96
C PRO A 401 -10.47 12.43 4.73
N PHE A 402 -11.49 11.65 5.11
CA PHE A 402 -11.64 10.22 4.84
C PHE A 402 -11.49 9.84 3.35
N ARG A 403 -12.21 10.50 2.45
CA ARG A 403 -12.13 10.23 1.00
C ARG A 403 -10.77 10.61 0.40
N GLN A 404 -10.13 11.63 0.95
CA GLN A 404 -8.79 12.02 0.53
C GLN A 404 -7.74 11.01 0.99
N VAL A 405 -7.83 10.54 2.24
CA VAL A 405 -6.95 9.51 2.80
C VAL A 405 -7.12 8.19 2.06
N THR A 406 -8.35 7.73 1.83
CA THR A 406 -8.63 6.49 1.07
C THR A 406 -8.08 6.56 -0.36
N ALA A 407 -8.25 7.67 -1.07
CA ALA A 407 -7.69 7.80 -2.42
C ALA A 407 -6.14 7.81 -2.43
N ILE A 408 -5.51 8.38 -1.40
CA ILE A 408 -4.06 8.30 -1.21
C ILE A 408 -3.66 6.85 -0.93
N ALA A 409 -4.33 6.18 0.00
CA ALA A 409 -4.08 4.79 0.35
C ALA A 409 -4.22 3.85 -0.85
N LEU A 410 -5.28 4.00 -1.65
CA LEU A 410 -5.48 3.23 -2.89
C LEU A 410 -4.38 3.50 -3.92
N THR A 411 -3.92 4.75 -4.04
CA THR A 411 -2.80 5.08 -4.93
C THR A 411 -1.50 4.44 -4.44
N VAL A 412 -1.22 4.52 -3.14
CA VAL A 412 -0.03 3.91 -2.52
C VAL A 412 -0.08 2.38 -2.64
N PHE A 413 -1.23 1.77 -2.39
CA PHE A 413 -1.43 0.33 -2.53
C PHE A 413 -1.24 -0.13 -3.99
N PHE A 414 -1.81 0.61 -4.96
CA PHE A 414 -1.65 0.29 -6.37
C PHE A 414 -0.18 0.39 -6.80
N VAL A 415 0.52 1.47 -6.42
CA VAL A 415 1.95 1.64 -6.75
C VAL A 415 2.81 0.62 -6.01
N GLY A 416 2.58 0.40 -4.72
CA GLY A 416 3.32 -0.56 -3.90
C GLY A 416 3.14 -2.00 -4.39
N GLY A 417 1.90 -2.41 -4.67
CA GLY A 417 1.59 -3.71 -5.27
C GLY A 417 2.29 -3.92 -6.62
N TYR A 418 2.44 -2.85 -7.40
CA TYR A 418 3.20 -2.89 -8.66
C TYR A 418 4.68 -3.23 -8.45
N PHE A 419 5.33 -2.60 -7.47
CA PHE A 419 6.74 -2.86 -7.13
C PHE A 419 6.91 -4.27 -6.52
N LEU A 420 6.00 -4.68 -5.66
CA LEU A 420 5.98 -6.04 -5.09
C LEU A 420 5.84 -7.11 -6.17
N THR A 421 4.99 -6.88 -7.17
CA THR A 421 4.81 -7.81 -8.30
C THR A 421 6.10 -7.99 -9.09
N VAL A 422 6.83 -6.90 -9.36
CA VAL A 422 8.13 -6.98 -10.05
C VAL A 422 9.18 -7.69 -9.18
N GLY A 423 9.19 -7.42 -7.86
CA GLY A 423 10.06 -8.10 -6.90
C GLY A 423 9.82 -9.61 -6.86
N SER A 424 8.55 -10.02 -6.75
CA SER A 424 8.16 -11.44 -6.80
C SER A 424 8.53 -12.10 -8.13
N TYR A 425 8.34 -11.40 -9.26
CA TYR A 425 8.75 -11.91 -10.57
C TYR A 425 10.27 -12.09 -10.70
N GLN A 426 11.05 -11.15 -10.14
CA GLN A 426 12.52 -11.23 -10.11
C GLN A 426 12.99 -12.47 -9.36
N GLN A 427 12.42 -12.72 -8.19
CA GLN A 427 12.73 -13.87 -7.34
C GLN A 427 12.43 -15.19 -8.07
N ASN A 428 11.21 -15.35 -8.61
CA ASN A 428 10.80 -16.55 -9.35
C ASN A 428 11.68 -16.84 -10.59
N THR A 429 12.16 -15.78 -11.26
CA THR A 429 12.98 -15.92 -12.47
C THR A 429 14.42 -16.34 -12.14
N LEU A 430 14.98 -15.86 -11.03
CA LEU A 430 16.28 -16.30 -10.51
C LEU A 430 16.25 -17.77 -10.10
N GLU A 431 15.22 -18.17 -9.35
CA GLU A 431 15.02 -19.56 -8.92
C GLU A 431 14.93 -20.51 -10.12
N SER A 432 14.12 -20.16 -11.13
CA SER A 432 13.96 -20.96 -12.36
C SER A 432 15.25 -21.14 -13.16
N ALA A 433 16.16 -20.17 -13.13
CA ALA A 433 17.42 -20.23 -13.86
C ALA A 433 18.53 -20.97 -13.09
N ILE A 434 18.55 -20.87 -11.76
CA ILE A 434 19.43 -21.68 -10.91
C ILE A 434 19.11 -23.17 -11.11
N VAL A 435 17.83 -23.53 -11.17
CA VAL A 435 17.34 -24.90 -11.45
C VAL A 435 17.77 -25.39 -12.85
N LYS A 436 17.70 -24.54 -13.89
CA LYS A 436 18.17 -24.92 -15.24
C LYS A 436 19.69 -25.03 -15.36
N SER A 437 20.47 -24.17 -14.68
CA SER A 437 21.94 -24.24 -14.73
C SER A 437 22.51 -25.48 -14.02
N SER A 438 21.83 -25.94 -12.96
CA SER A 438 22.15 -27.18 -12.25
C SER A 438 21.77 -28.42 -13.06
N ALA A 439 20.66 -28.39 -13.81
CA ALA A 439 20.30 -29.43 -14.77
C ALA A 439 21.28 -29.53 -15.97
N GLN A 440 21.84 -28.41 -16.44
CA GLN A 440 22.77 -28.40 -17.58
C GLN A 440 24.20 -28.80 -17.21
N LYS A 441 24.65 -28.54 -15.96
CA LYS A 441 25.90 -29.11 -15.42
C LYS A 441 25.81 -30.62 -15.19
N SER A 442 24.62 -31.15 -14.87
CA SER A 442 24.36 -32.59 -14.79
C SER A 442 24.41 -33.30 -16.16
N SER A 443 24.07 -32.60 -17.26
CA SER A 443 24.07 -33.16 -18.62
C SER A 443 25.46 -33.40 -19.24
N LYS A 444 26.54 -32.77 -18.75
CA LYS A 444 27.91 -33.01 -19.28
C LYS A 444 28.64 -34.20 -18.66
N ASN A 445 28.09 -34.79 -17.59
CA ASN A 445 28.62 -36.00 -16.96
C ASN A 445 27.80 -37.27 -17.29
N LYS A 446 26.96 -37.23 -18.34
CA LYS A 446 26.09 -38.36 -18.75
C LYS A 446 26.75 -39.42 -19.65
N ASN A 447 28.08 -39.52 -19.66
CA ASN A 447 28.79 -40.65 -20.28
C ASN A 447 29.64 -41.38 -19.25
N ASN A 448 29.02 -41.77 -18.13
CA ASN A 448 29.40 -42.90 -17.28
C ASN A 448 28.35 -43.03 -16.16
N VAL A 449 27.16 -43.53 -16.50
CA VAL A 449 26.24 -44.03 -15.48
C VAL A 449 26.40 -45.55 -15.46
N ILE A 450 27.40 -45.99 -14.70
CA ILE A 450 27.29 -47.27 -14.01
C ILE A 450 26.12 -47.11 -13.05
N SER A 451 25.20 -48.07 -13.09
CA SER A 451 24.10 -48.20 -12.15
C SER A 451 24.63 -48.16 -10.71
N THR A 452 24.40 -47.06 -10.01
CA THR A 452 24.49 -47.05 -8.55
C THR A 452 23.13 -46.72 -8.02
N GLN A 453 22.54 -47.69 -7.32
CA GLN A 453 21.35 -47.51 -6.51
C GLN A 453 21.53 -46.31 -5.55
N PRO A 454 20.44 -45.63 -5.16
CA PRO A 454 20.51 -44.56 -4.17
C PRO A 454 21.12 -45.12 -2.88
N LYS A 455 22.25 -44.54 -2.45
CA LYS A 455 22.80 -44.82 -1.12
C LYS A 455 21.81 -44.27 -0.11
N LEU A 456 21.28 -45.17 0.74
CA LEU A 456 20.63 -44.85 2.00
C LEU A 456 21.33 -43.65 2.66
N VAL A 457 20.58 -42.56 2.89
CA VAL A 457 21.09 -41.45 3.70
C VAL A 457 21.42 -42.02 5.08
N SER A 458 22.70 -42.03 5.44
CA SER A 458 23.14 -42.60 6.72
C SER A 458 22.58 -41.81 7.89
N ASP A 459 22.26 -42.48 9.01
CA ASP A 459 21.80 -41.85 10.26
C ASP A 459 22.70 -40.68 10.74
N ALA A 460 23.98 -40.69 10.36
CA ALA A 460 24.94 -39.63 10.65
C ALA A 460 24.66 -38.31 9.93
N GLU A 461 24.23 -38.34 8.66
CA GLU A 461 23.89 -37.13 7.89
C GLU A 461 22.59 -36.51 8.38
N LEU A 462 21.69 -37.36 8.88
CA LEU A 462 20.44 -37.00 9.51
C LEU A 462 20.64 -36.33 10.88
N LEU A 463 21.48 -36.94 11.75
CA LEU A 463 21.88 -36.36 13.03
C LEU A 463 22.56 -35.01 12.85
N ARG A 464 23.42 -34.89 11.83
CA ARG A 464 24.08 -33.62 11.48
C ARG A 464 23.06 -32.52 11.17
N LYS A 465 22.01 -32.79 10.39
CA LYS A 465 20.96 -31.80 10.10
C LYS A 465 20.19 -31.38 11.35
N LYS A 466 19.88 -32.33 12.23
CA LYS A 466 19.23 -32.05 13.52
C LYS A 466 20.09 -31.14 14.41
N VAL A 467 21.40 -31.39 14.45
CA VAL A 467 22.35 -30.52 15.17
C VAL A 467 22.36 -29.12 14.56
N LEU A 468 22.36 -28.99 13.23
CA LEU A 468 22.34 -27.68 12.57
C LEU A 468 21.09 -26.85 12.90
N ILE A 469 19.89 -27.46 12.94
CA ILE A 469 18.65 -26.76 13.34
C ILE A 469 18.76 -26.31 14.81
N GLN A 470 19.26 -27.16 15.70
CA GLN A 470 19.47 -26.82 17.11
C GLN A 470 20.53 -25.71 17.30
N GLU A 471 21.58 -25.71 16.48
CA GLU A 471 22.59 -24.65 16.44
C GLU A 471 22.01 -23.33 15.91
N ALA A 472 21.14 -23.37 14.90
CA ALA A 472 20.47 -22.19 14.37
C ALA A 472 19.57 -21.52 15.42
N ILE A 473 18.85 -22.31 16.22
CA ILE A 473 18.07 -21.81 17.36
C ILE A 473 18.99 -21.13 18.39
N LYS A 474 20.10 -21.77 18.75
CA LYS A 474 21.09 -21.20 19.69
C LYS A 474 21.72 -19.91 19.16
N LYS A 475 21.94 -19.80 17.85
CA LYS A 475 22.51 -18.60 17.22
C LYS A 475 21.65 -17.35 17.42
N ASN A 476 20.33 -17.52 17.59
CA ASN A 476 19.38 -16.44 17.78
C ASN A 476 18.98 -16.23 19.25
N ALA A 477 19.86 -16.56 20.20
CA ALA A 477 19.58 -16.51 21.65
C ALA A 477 19.42 -15.09 22.25
N TYR A 478 19.38 -14.03 21.43
CA TYR A 478 19.31 -12.64 21.90
C TYR A 478 18.27 -11.82 21.15
N GLY A 479 17.57 -10.95 21.87
CA GLY A 479 16.86 -9.81 21.32
C GLY A 479 17.74 -8.56 21.32
N PHE A 480 17.47 -7.62 20.42
CA PHE A 480 18.27 -6.39 20.28
C PHE A 480 17.47 -5.16 20.69
N PHE A 481 18.06 -4.32 21.55
CA PHE A 481 17.48 -3.06 21.99
C PHE A 481 18.43 -1.90 21.70
N ALA A 482 17.98 -0.88 20.97
CA ALA A 482 18.78 0.33 20.77
C ALA A 482 18.61 1.28 21.96
N VAL A 483 19.73 1.67 22.59
CA VAL A 483 19.78 2.60 23.73
C VAL A 483 19.30 3.98 23.31
N ARG A 484 18.43 4.60 24.12
CA ARG A 484 17.83 5.93 23.85
C ARG A 484 18.26 6.95 24.90
N PRO A 485 18.05 8.26 24.64
CA PRO A 485 18.27 9.27 25.67
C PRO A 485 17.52 8.94 26.97
N GLY A 486 18.25 8.96 28.08
CA GLY A 486 17.74 8.67 29.43
C GLY A 486 17.71 7.19 29.82
N ASP A 487 18.06 6.28 28.91
CA ASP A 487 18.16 4.85 29.25
C ASP A 487 19.46 4.57 30.03
N THR A 488 19.36 3.76 31.08
CA THR A 488 20.50 3.21 31.81
C THR A 488 20.40 1.68 31.81
N LEU A 489 21.51 0.97 32.05
CA LEU A 489 21.45 -0.50 32.09
C LEU A 489 20.45 -0.98 33.15
N LEU A 490 20.40 -0.31 34.30
CA LEU A 490 19.46 -0.62 35.37
C LEU A 490 18.00 -0.38 34.96
N ALA A 491 17.70 0.70 34.24
CA ALA A 491 16.36 0.97 33.74
C ALA A 491 15.91 -0.08 32.72
N ILE A 492 16.81 -0.46 31.81
CA ILE A 492 16.58 -1.52 30.81
C ILE A 492 16.38 -2.88 31.48
N SER A 493 17.23 -3.23 32.46
CA SER A 493 17.12 -4.46 33.24
C SER A 493 15.76 -4.56 33.95
N ARG A 494 15.30 -3.48 34.59
CA ARG A 494 13.99 -3.43 35.23
C ARG A 494 12.86 -3.56 34.22
N LYS A 495 12.97 -2.86 33.09
CA LYS A 495 11.97 -2.87 32.02
C LYS A 495 11.71 -4.28 31.47
N PHE A 496 12.78 -5.03 31.24
CA PHE A 496 12.68 -6.40 30.73
C PHE A 496 12.64 -7.46 31.83
N ASN A 497 12.54 -7.05 33.10
CA ASN A 497 12.45 -7.93 34.27
C ASN A 497 13.61 -8.94 34.37
N MET A 498 14.83 -8.45 34.16
CA MET A 498 16.02 -9.28 34.22
C MET A 498 16.48 -9.48 35.66
N LYS A 499 16.76 -10.73 36.03
CA LYS A 499 17.21 -11.13 37.38
C LYS A 499 18.66 -10.74 37.67
N ASP A 500 19.51 -10.75 36.65
CA ASP A 500 20.93 -10.43 36.76
C ASP A 500 21.39 -9.59 35.57
N ILE A 501 22.07 -8.48 35.86
CA ILE A 501 22.61 -7.56 34.86
C ILE A 501 24.00 -7.98 34.38
N SER A 502 24.69 -8.85 35.13
CA SER A 502 26.06 -9.30 34.87
C SER A 502 26.17 -10.05 33.55
N GLN A 503 25.14 -10.83 33.20
CA GLN A 503 25.06 -11.47 31.89
C GLN A 503 24.95 -10.44 30.76
N MET A 504 24.16 -9.38 30.95
CA MET A 504 24.02 -8.33 29.96
C MET A 504 25.32 -7.51 29.80
N THR A 505 26.01 -7.20 30.89
CA THR A 505 27.29 -6.47 30.82
C THR A 505 28.38 -7.30 30.15
N TYR A 506 28.47 -8.59 30.47
CA TYR A 506 29.40 -9.53 29.84
C TYR A 506 29.17 -9.63 28.33
N GLU A 507 27.95 -9.97 27.91
CA GLU A 507 27.60 -10.16 26.49
C GLU A 507 27.79 -8.89 25.66
N ASN A 508 27.61 -7.71 26.26
CA ASN A 508 27.70 -6.42 25.57
C ASN A 508 29.04 -5.71 25.71
N ASN A 509 30.03 -6.36 26.35
CA ASN A 509 31.32 -5.77 26.69
C ASN A 509 31.16 -4.38 27.37
N ILE A 510 30.27 -4.29 28.37
CA ILE A 510 30.05 -3.04 29.13
C ILE A 510 30.74 -3.18 30.49
N PRO A 511 31.79 -2.38 30.79
CA PRO A 511 32.41 -2.39 32.10
C PRO A 511 31.41 -2.05 33.20
N ILE A 512 31.46 -2.74 34.34
CA ILE A 512 30.57 -2.51 35.50
C ILE A 512 30.66 -1.05 36.00
N ALA A 513 31.82 -0.40 35.84
CA ALA A 513 32.00 1.02 36.17
C ALA A 513 31.13 1.98 35.30
N ASN A 514 30.64 1.53 34.14
CA ASN A 514 29.93 2.34 33.14
C ASN A 514 28.42 2.05 33.07
N VAL A 515 27.84 1.36 34.06
CA VAL A 515 26.40 0.96 34.07
C VAL A 515 25.43 2.14 33.96
N ASN A 516 25.87 3.34 34.36
CA ASN A 516 25.09 4.58 34.28
C ASN A 516 25.31 5.40 32.99
N SER A 517 26.23 4.98 32.10
CA SER A 517 26.56 5.71 30.88
C SER A 517 26.76 4.74 29.71
N ILE A 518 25.68 4.50 28.96
CA ILE A 518 25.72 3.73 27.71
C ILE A 518 25.53 4.69 26.54
N PRO A 519 26.32 4.60 25.45
CA PRO A 519 26.14 5.45 24.28
C PRO A 519 24.75 5.29 23.66
N ILE A 520 24.09 6.43 23.38
CA ILE A 520 22.82 6.48 22.66
C ILE A 520 23.01 5.85 21.27
N GLY A 521 22.06 5.02 20.85
CA GLY A 521 22.12 4.28 19.59
C GLY A 521 22.93 2.98 19.64
N LYS A 522 23.69 2.71 20.73
CA LYS A 522 24.33 1.39 20.90
C LYS A 522 23.23 0.33 20.97
N LYS A 523 23.32 -0.69 20.13
CA LYS A 523 22.47 -1.88 20.24
C LYS A 523 23.02 -2.77 21.32
N ILE A 524 22.18 -3.09 22.29
CA ILE A 524 22.49 -4.05 23.34
C ILE A 524 21.77 -5.37 23.05
N MET A 525 22.49 -6.46 23.25
CA MET A 525 22.01 -7.83 23.20
C MET A 525 21.38 -8.17 24.54
N ILE A 526 20.13 -8.60 24.52
CA ILE A 526 19.39 -9.04 25.70
C ILE A 526 19.10 -10.52 25.53
N PRO A 527 19.61 -11.40 26.42
CA PRO A 527 19.36 -12.83 26.34
C PRO A 527 17.86 -13.14 26.32
N VAL A 528 17.41 -13.98 25.39
CA VAL A 528 16.01 -14.38 25.27
C VAL A 528 15.50 -15.01 26.58
N SER A 529 16.34 -15.80 27.25
CA SER A 529 16.01 -16.39 28.56
C SER A 529 15.67 -15.36 29.63
N ALA A 530 16.21 -14.13 29.52
CA ALA A 530 15.90 -13.05 30.43
C ALA A 530 14.52 -12.44 30.14
N LEU A 531 14.10 -12.39 28.86
CA LEU A 531 12.80 -11.85 28.42
C LEU A 531 11.62 -12.70 28.88
N GLN A 532 11.86 -14.01 29.02
CA GLN A 532 10.90 -15.04 29.42
C GLN A 532 10.50 -15.02 30.90
N ASN A 533 11.02 -14.09 31.71
CA ASN A 533 10.62 -13.92 33.11
C ASN A 533 9.42 -12.97 33.23
N SER A 534 8.24 -13.47 33.62
CA SER A 534 7.06 -12.63 33.87
C SER A 534 7.26 -11.63 35.02
N LEU A 535 6.73 -10.42 34.89
CA LEU A 535 6.62 -9.48 36.00
C LEU A 535 5.86 -10.11 37.19
N SER A 536 6.21 -9.68 38.40
CA SER A 536 5.48 -9.99 39.63
C SER A 536 5.29 -8.71 40.41
N VAL A 537 4.17 -8.61 41.11
CA VAL A 537 3.89 -7.53 42.06
C VAL A 537 5.03 -7.37 43.08
N ASP A 538 5.59 -8.48 43.55
CA ASP A 538 6.65 -8.49 44.58
C ASP A 538 7.97 -7.93 44.05
N ASN A 539 8.18 -7.98 42.73
CA ASN A 539 9.40 -7.53 42.07
C ASN A 539 9.29 -6.09 41.53
N LEU A 540 8.09 -5.50 41.60
CA LEU A 540 7.86 -4.11 41.19
C LEU A 540 8.08 -3.18 42.39
N PRO A 541 8.69 -1.99 42.19
CA PRO A 541 8.76 -0.98 43.23
C PRO A 541 7.36 -0.70 43.76
N ALA A 542 7.17 -0.68 45.09
CA ALA A 542 5.87 -0.34 45.67
C ALA A 542 5.37 0.97 45.06
N VAL A 543 4.07 1.05 44.73
CA VAL A 543 3.47 2.20 44.03
C VAL A 543 3.72 3.53 44.78
N THR A 544 3.87 3.45 46.10
CA THR A 544 4.22 4.53 47.05
C THR A 544 5.72 4.84 47.13
N LEU A 545 6.60 3.88 46.80
CA LEU A 545 8.07 4.01 46.79
C LEU A 545 8.65 4.22 45.38
N SER A 546 7.80 4.35 44.37
CA SER A 546 8.20 4.66 42.99
C SER A 546 9.06 5.93 42.96
N THR A 547 10.35 5.78 42.65
CA THR A 547 11.37 6.85 42.64
C THR A 547 11.06 8.04 41.73
N LYS A 548 10.09 7.92 40.82
CA LYS A 548 9.61 9.01 39.97
C LYS A 548 8.08 9.10 40.01
N PRO A 549 7.49 10.30 40.15
CA PRO A 549 6.05 10.49 40.10
C PRO A 549 5.51 10.29 38.67
N SER A 550 4.34 9.66 38.56
CA SER A 550 3.61 9.56 37.29
C SER A 550 2.92 10.88 36.97
N VAL A 551 2.95 11.30 35.71
CA VAL A 551 2.19 12.43 35.19
C VAL A 551 0.96 11.89 34.48
N ILE A 552 -0.22 12.13 35.04
CA ILE A 552 -1.51 11.66 34.51
C ILE A 552 -2.28 12.89 34.00
N SER A 553 -2.79 12.80 32.79
CA SER A 553 -3.58 13.85 32.15
C SER A 553 -4.70 13.25 31.32
N TYR A 554 -5.80 13.97 31.16
CA TYR A 554 -6.91 13.57 30.30
C TYR A 554 -7.08 14.60 29.19
N ASP A 555 -7.03 14.13 27.94
CA ASP A 555 -7.37 14.93 26.77
C ASP A 555 -8.80 14.61 26.33
N GLN A 556 -9.68 15.60 26.45
CA GLN A 556 -11.09 15.47 26.12
C GLN A 556 -11.32 15.31 24.61
N LEU A 557 -10.46 15.91 23.77
CA LEU A 557 -10.65 15.87 22.30
C LEU A 557 -10.41 14.47 21.74
N SER A 558 -9.35 13.80 22.20
CA SER A 558 -9.07 12.41 21.82
C SER A 558 -9.70 11.37 22.74
N ASN A 559 -10.45 11.80 23.75
CA ASN A 559 -10.97 10.95 24.83
C ASN A 559 -9.89 10.00 25.39
N THR A 560 -8.71 10.53 25.72
CA THR A 560 -7.53 9.72 26.09
C THR A 560 -6.92 10.16 27.41
N ILE A 561 -6.74 9.20 28.31
CA ILE A 561 -5.95 9.32 29.53
C ILE A 561 -4.50 8.99 29.18
N PHE A 562 -3.61 9.97 29.32
CA PHE A 562 -2.17 9.79 29.14
C PHE A 562 -1.50 9.59 30.50
N VAL A 563 -0.81 8.47 30.66
CA VAL A 563 0.09 8.21 31.79
C VAL A 563 1.53 8.27 31.33
N LYS A 564 2.30 9.22 31.88
CA LYS A 564 3.71 9.49 31.56
C LYS A 564 4.55 9.52 32.84
N GLY A 565 5.86 9.67 32.69
CA GLY A 565 6.82 9.69 33.81
C GLY A 565 7.56 8.36 33.90
N GLY A 566 8.54 8.16 33.03
CA GLY A 566 9.26 6.89 32.89
C GLY A 566 9.90 6.41 34.20
N GLY A 567 9.78 5.11 34.47
CA GLY A 567 10.18 4.46 35.72
C GLY A 567 9.09 4.46 36.80
N SER A 568 7.93 5.07 36.55
CA SER A 568 6.81 5.08 37.50
C SER A 568 5.94 3.83 37.40
N VAL A 569 5.34 3.44 38.53
CA VAL A 569 4.31 2.39 38.61
C VAL A 569 2.96 3.03 38.95
N VAL A 570 1.90 2.62 38.24
CA VAL A 570 0.54 3.13 38.42
C VAL A 570 -0.50 2.01 38.44
N THR A 571 -1.59 2.25 39.16
CA THR A 571 -2.80 1.40 39.18
C THR A 571 -4.03 2.23 38.80
N LEU A 572 -5.17 1.59 38.52
CA LEU A 572 -6.40 2.30 38.17
C LEU A 572 -6.89 3.26 39.27
N PRO A 573 -6.87 2.92 40.58
CA PRO A 573 -7.16 3.88 41.64
C PRO A 573 -6.29 5.13 41.60
N LYS A 574 -4.98 4.97 41.36
CA LYS A 574 -4.04 6.10 41.27
C LYS A 574 -4.33 6.99 40.06
N ILE A 575 -4.70 6.38 38.93
CA ILE A 575 -5.14 7.11 37.74
C ILE A 575 -6.43 7.89 38.04
N LYS A 576 -7.46 7.24 38.57
CA LYS A 576 -8.74 7.88 38.93
C LYS A 576 -8.58 9.02 39.93
N ALA A 577 -7.71 8.87 40.93
CA ALA A 577 -7.42 9.92 41.91
C ALA A 577 -6.85 11.19 41.27
N SER A 578 -6.15 11.06 40.13
CA SER A 578 -5.53 12.17 39.41
C SER A 578 -6.46 12.84 38.37
N LEU A 579 -7.65 12.30 38.12
CA LEU A 579 -8.64 12.80 37.15
C LEU A 579 -9.61 13.81 37.79
N PHE A 580 -9.13 14.98 38.18
CA PHE A 580 -9.96 16.05 38.75
C PHE A 580 -11.14 16.41 37.81
N GLY A 581 -12.37 16.41 38.33
CA GLY A 581 -13.59 16.74 37.57
C GLY A 581 -14.09 15.68 36.57
N ASN A 582 -13.25 14.72 36.16
CA ASN A 582 -13.57 13.74 35.10
C ASN A 582 -13.63 12.29 35.59
N LYS A 583 -13.83 12.05 36.89
CA LYS A 583 -13.77 10.69 37.50
C LYS A 583 -14.73 9.65 36.89
N LYS A 584 -15.74 10.05 36.12
CA LYS A 584 -16.67 9.12 35.44
C LYS A 584 -16.04 8.40 34.23
N ILE A 585 -14.93 8.88 33.69
CA ILE A 585 -14.28 8.22 32.54
C ILE A 585 -13.47 6.98 32.94
N LEU A 586 -13.11 6.86 34.22
CA LEU A 586 -12.53 5.68 34.84
C LEU A 586 -13.17 5.52 36.22
N GLU A 587 -14.12 4.61 36.30
CA GLU A 587 -14.98 4.47 37.46
C GLU A 587 -14.85 3.09 38.07
N GLU A 588 -14.98 3.03 39.40
CA GLU A 588 -15.10 1.76 40.12
C GLU A 588 -16.60 1.63 40.41
N ILE A 589 -17.24 0.69 39.72
CA ILE A 589 -18.71 0.52 39.76
C ILE A 589 -19.13 -0.38 40.93
N LYS A 590 -18.23 -1.28 41.36
CA LYS A 590 -18.32 -2.12 42.56
C LYS A 590 -16.90 -2.34 43.07
N PRO A 591 -16.69 -2.74 44.35
CA PRO A 591 -15.36 -3.01 44.87
C PRO A 591 -14.57 -3.97 43.94
N GLY A 592 -13.46 -3.48 43.37
CA GLY A 592 -12.63 -4.23 42.43
C GLY A 592 -13.15 -4.34 40.99
N GLU A 593 -14.38 -3.92 40.70
CA GLU A 593 -14.93 -3.86 39.34
C GLU A 593 -14.85 -2.44 38.78
N TRP A 594 -14.10 -2.28 37.71
CA TRP A 594 -13.83 -1.01 37.07
C TRP A 594 -14.41 -0.95 35.68
N ILE A 595 -14.80 0.25 35.24
CA ILE A 595 -15.13 0.54 33.86
C ILE A 595 -14.31 1.73 33.35
N LEU A 596 -13.67 1.51 32.19
CA LEU A 596 -12.91 2.50 31.46
C LEU A 596 -13.73 2.97 30.25
N ARG A 597 -14.05 4.27 30.22
CA ARG A 597 -14.83 4.95 29.16
C ARG A 597 -13.99 5.93 28.32
N ALA A 598 -12.70 6.04 28.63
CA ALA A 598 -11.71 6.78 27.85
C ALA A 598 -10.59 5.84 27.40
N ASN A 599 -9.91 6.16 26.31
CA ASN A 599 -8.70 5.46 25.92
C ASN A 599 -7.63 5.60 27.00
N LEU A 600 -6.79 4.59 27.18
CA LEU A 600 -5.70 4.60 28.15
C LEU A 600 -4.35 4.41 27.45
N TYR A 601 -3.54 5.46 27.45
CA TYR A 601 -2.20 5.48 26.87
C TYR A 601 -1.13 5.40 27.97
N ILE A 602 -0.28 4.37 27.89
CA ILE A 602 0.85 4.13 28.78
C ILE A 602 2.15 4.50 28.07
N GLY A 603 2.76 5.60 28.53
CA GLY A 603 3.97 6.16 27.95
C GLY A 603 5.24 5.38 28.26
N LYS A 604 6.36 5.82 27.64
CA LYS A 604 7.69 5.23 27.77
C LYS A 604 8.05 4.94 29.22
N ASP A 605 8.43 3.68 29.49
CA ASP A 605 8.92 3.14 30.75
C ASP A 605 7.97 3.30 31.96
N VAL A 606 6.71 3.66 31.74
CA VAL A 606 5.66 3.58 32.77
C VAL A 606 5.20 2.13 32.89
N THR A 607 4.96 1.64 34.10
CA THR A 607 4.35 0.32 34.33
C THR A 607 2.93 0.48 34.86
N LEU A 608 1.94 0.09 34.05
CA LEU A 608 0.55 -0.08 34.48
C LEU A 608 0.40 -1.44 35.14
N VAL A 609 -0.15 -1.47 36.35
CA VAL A 609 -0.52 -2.68 37.08
C VAL A 609 -2.02 -2.74 37.25
N VAL A 610 -2.61 -3.84 36.80
CA VAL A 610 -4.03 -4.18 36.96
C VAL A 610 -4.08 -5.55 37.62
N ASP A 611 -4.34 -5.59 38.92
CA ASP A 611 -4.38 -6.85 39.66
C ASP A 611 -5.46 -6.90 40.73
N LYS A 612 -5.71 -8.10 41.26
CA LYS A 612 -6.77 -8.36 42.24
C LYS A 612 -6.79 -7.48 43.50
N ARG A 613 -5.69 -6.79 43.85
CA ARG A 613 -5.63 -5.95 45.05
C ARG A 613 -6.58 -4.77 44.94
N ASP A 614 -6.76 -4.24 43.74
CA ASP A 614 -7.65 -3.11 43.47
C ASP A 614 -8.55 -3.29 42.24
N THR A 615 -8.25 -4.24 41.36
CA THR A 615 -8.96 -4.46 40.10
C THR A 615 -9.11 -5.95 39.82
N THR A 616 -10.22 -6.55 40.27
CA THR A 616 -10.59 -7.93 39.94
C THR A 616 -11.26 -8.05 38.57
N TYR A 617 -11.90 -6.99 38.08
CA TYR A 617 -12.52 -6.97 36.76
C TYR A 617 -12.45 -5.57 36.13
N LEU A 618 -11.71 -5.44 35.03
CA LEU A 618 -11.67 -4.26 34.18
C LEU A 618 -12.59 -4.41 32.96
N LYS A 619 -13.60 -3.56 32.87
CA LYS A 619 -14.51 -3.45 31.72
C LYS A 619 -14.05 -2.30 30.82
N LEU A 620 -13.95 -2.55 29.52
CA LEU A 620 -13.60 -1.55 28.50
C LEU A 620 -14.86 -1.20 27.71
N LYS A 621 -15.37 0.03 27.84
CA LYS A 621 -16.58 0.48 27.12
C LYS A 621 -16.49 0.10 25.64
N SER A 622 -17.49 -0.63 25.13
CA SER A 622 -17.61 -1.07 23.74
C SER A 622 -19.10 -1.27 23.44
N ASP A 623 -19.67 -0.37 22.64
CA ASP A 623 -21.09 -0.41 22.26
C ASP A 623 -21.27 0.33 20.91
N ASN A 624 -22.53 0.54 20.51
CA ASN A 624 -22.89 1.20 19.26
C ASN A 624 -22.35 2.64 19.13
N ASP A 625 -22.05 3.33 20.24
CA ASP A 625 -21.49 4.68 20.23
C ASP A 625 -19.97 4.68 20.05
N GLY A 626 -19.35 3.51 20.19
CA GLY A 626 -17.92 3.29 19.99
C GLY A 626 -17.26 2.56 21.16
N PHE A 627 -15.97 2.34 21.02
CA PHE A 627 -15.16 1.55 21.94
C PHE A 627 -13.89 2.29 22.39
N VAL A 628 -13.25 1.78 23.45
CA VAL A 628 -11.99 2.32 23.98
C VAL A 628 -10.83 1.35 23.77
N TRP A 629 -9.61 1.85 23.90
CA TRP A 629 -8.41 1.01 23.82
C TRP A 629 -7.46 1.27 24.96
N VAL A 630 -6.68 0.23 25.31
CA VAL A 630 -5.53 0.32 26.21
C VAL A 630 -4.26 0.07 25.40
N LEU A 631 -3.37 1.06 25.36
CA LEU A 631 -2.18 1.03 24.53
C LEU A 631 -0.95 1.39 25.35
N SER A 632 0.12 0.60 25.25
CA SER A 632 1.45 1.04 25.66
C SER A 632 2.32 1.36 24.45
N GLN A 633 3.13 2.42 24.57
CA GLN A 633 4.17 2.75 23.58
C GLN A 633 5.51 2.88 24.30
N GLY A 634 6.27 1.79 24.30
CA GLY A 634 7.50 1.68 25.07
C GLY A 634 7.30 1.57 26.59
N GLY A 635 6.06 1.47 27.07
CA GLY A 635 5.71 1.22 28.47
C GLY A 635 5.36 -0.25 28.75
N ASN A 636 5.20 -0.58 30.02
CA ASN A 636 4.89 -1.92 30.51
C ASN A 636 3.43 -2.00 30.98
N MET A 637 2.77 -3.13 30.74
CA MET A 637 1.45 -3.44 31.26
C MET A 637 1.47 -4.80 31.93
N PHE A 638 0.97 -4.88 33.15
CA PHE A 638 0.92 -6.12 33.91
C PHE A 638 -0.49 -6.38 34.42
N PHE A 639 -1.08 -7.48 33.96
CA PHE A 639 -2.40 -7.96 34.36
C PHE A 639 -2.23 -9.24 35.18
N SER A 640 -2.73 -9.27 36.41
CA SER A 640 -2.55 -10.43 37.28
C SER A 640 -3.79 -10.73 38.13
N GLN A 641 -4.32 -11.95 38.05
CA GLN A 641 -5.49 -12.36 38.83
C GLN A 641 -6.68 -11.41 38.61
N THR A 642 -6.88 -11.00 37.36
CA THR A 642 -7.92 -10.04 36.96
C THR A 642 -8.67 -10.55 35.73
N LYS A 643 -9.88 -10.04 35.53
CA LYS A 643 -10.64 -10.22 34.30
C LYS A 643 -10.62 -8.93 33.48
N VAL A 644 -10.45 -9.02 32.16
CA VAL A 644 -10.57 -7.86 31.27
C VAL A 644 -11.47 -8.20 30.09
N THR A 645 -12.52 -7.41 29.87
CA THR A 645 -13.42 -7.58 28.72
C THR A 645 -13.82 -6.27 28.07
N SER A 646 -14.26 -6.34 26.81
CA SER A 646 -15.15 -5.31 26.27
C SER A 646 -16.48 -5.31 27.04
N TRP A 647 -17.21 -4.21 27.03
CA TRP A 647 -18.46 -4.09 27.79
C TRP A 647 -19.42 -3.08 27.18
N ASP A 648 -20.62 -3.55 26.86
CA ASP A 648 -21.75 -2.73 26.44
C ASP A 648 -22.58 -2.39 27.68
N GLU A 649 -22.50 -1.13 28.12
CA GLU A 649 -23.21 -0.67 29.31
C GLU A 649 -24.74 -0.74 29.14
N SER A 650 -25.23 -0.52 27.92
CA SER A 650 -26.67 -0.54 27.63
C SER A 650 -27.26 -1.94 27.74
N LYS A 651 -26.46 -2.96 27.41
CA LYS A 651 -26.84 -4.38 27.51
C LYS A 651 -26.43 -5.03 28.82
N SER A 652 -25.58 -4.35 29.61
CA SER A 652 -24.98 -4.91 30.83
C SER A 652 -24.29 -6.27 30.59
N ALA A 653 -23.61 -6.39 29.45
CA ALA A 653 -22.96 -7.62 29.01
C ALA A 653 -21.68 -7.31 28.21
N PRO A 654 -20.77 -8.29 28.01
CA PRO A 654 -19.66 -8.14 27.09
C PRO A 654 -20.14 -7.85 25.66
N ASP A 655 -19.35 -7.07 24.92
CA ASP A 655 -19.65 -6.76 23.54
C ASP A 655 -19.26 -7.94 22.62
N THR A 656 -20.27 -8.59 22.05
CA THR A 656 -20.11 -9.72 21.14
C THR A 656 -20.05 -9.30 19.67
N ASP A 657 -20.41 -8.05 19.33
CA ASP A 657 -20.38 -7.56 17.95
C ASP A 657 -19.00 -6.99 17.60
N HIS A 658 -18.18 -7.79 16.92
CA HIS A 658 -16.88 -7.34 16.42
C HIS A 658 -16.96 -6.70 15.02
N ALA A 659 -18.11 -6.67 14.34
CA ALA A 659 -18.21 -6.14 12.97
C ALA A 659 -18.06 -4.62 12.93
N GLN A 660 -18.45 -3.93 14.01
CA GLN A 660 -18.42 -2.46 14.10
C GLN A 660 -17.16 -1.92 14.78
N GLY A 661 -16.27 -2.81 15.20
CA GLY A 661 -15.10 -2.50 16.01
C GLY A 661 -15.35 -2.72 17.50
N ARG A 662 -14.30 -3.12 18.21
CA ARG A 662 -14.40 -3.59 19.60
C ARG A 662 -13.18 -3.17 20.42
N SER A 663 -13.38 -2.99 21.72
CA SER A 663 -12.31 -2.65 22.65
C SER A 663 -11.15 -3.63 22.59
N HIS A 664 -9.93 -3.15 22.86
CA HIS A 664 -8.71 -3.95 22.67
C HIS A 664 -7.53 -3.46 23.51
N ILE A 665 -6.49 -4.30 23.60
CA ILE A 665 -5.26 -4.05 24.36
C ILE A 665 -4.05 -4.27 23.45
N THR A 666 -3.12 -3.32 23.43
CA THR A 666 -1.93 -3.41 22.56
C THR A 666 -0.67 -2.89 23.25
N ALA A 667 0.42 -3.63 23.12
CA ALA A 667 1.77 -3.18 23.45
C ALA A 667 2.56 -2.87 22.18
N LYS A 668 3.21 -1.70 22.11
CA LYS A 668 3.96 -1.24 20.94
C LYS A 668 5.38 -0.80 21.23
N SER A 669 6.20 -0.78 20.16
CA SER A 669 7.62 -0.41 20.17
C SER A 669 8.35 -1.25 21.23
N SER A 670 9.30 -0.73 21.99
CA SER A 670 9.93 -1.50 23.08
C SER A 670 9.04 -1.64 24.33
N GLY A 671 7.77 -2.02 24.20
CA GLY A 671 6.89 -2.27 25.35
C GLY A 671 7.10 -3.67 25.95
N ARG A 672 6.56 -3.89 27.17
CA ARG A 672 6.38 -5.22 27.75
C ARG A 672 4.92 -5.40 28.16
N MET A 673 4.33 -6.57 27.92
CA MET A 673 2.99 -6.87 28.43
C MET A 673 2.98 -8.28 29.03
N ASP A 674 2.57 -8.38 30.30
CA ASP A 674 2.49 -9.64 31.01
C ASP A 674 1.06 -9.85 31.51
N ILE A 675 0.51 -11.05 31.29
CA ILE A 675 -0.82 -11.47 31.71
C ILE A 675 -0.66 -12.79 32.45
N VAL A 676 -1.03 -12.82 33.73
CA VAL A 676 -0.78 -13.97 34.60
C VAL A 676 -2.04 -14.31 35.40
N ASN A 677 -2.43 -15.58 35.42
CA ASN A 677 -3.59 -16.07 36.18
C ASN A 677 -4.87 -15.25 35.93
N SER A 678 -5.11 -14.80 34.70
CA SER A 678 -6.13 -13.80 34.36
C SER A 678 -7.11 -14.31 33.29
N GLU A 679 -8.21 -13.62 33.10
CA GLU A 679 -9.18 -13.87 32.02
C GLU A 679 -9.23 -12.66 31.08
N ILE A 680 -8.99 -12.85 29.79
CA ILE A 680 -9.04 -11.77 28.78
C ILE A 680 -9.99 -12.19 27.67
N ALA A 681 -11.14 -11.51 27.55
CA ALA A 681 -12.18 -11.94 26.65
C ALA A 681 -12.94 -10.84 25.91
N TYR A 682 -13.57 -11.21 24.80
CA TYR A 682 -14.41 -10.32 23.98
C TYR A 682 -13.68 -9.07 23.45
N LEU A 683 -12.40 -9.17 23.07
CA LEU A 683 -11.61 -8.03 22.57
C LEU A 683 -11.31 -8.12 21.07
N GLY A 684 -11.16 -6.96 20.43
CA GLY A 684 -10.62 -6.83 19.07
C GLY A 684 -11.57 -7.19 17.94
N TYR A 685 -11.14 -6.91 16.71
CA TYR A 685 -11.96 -7.01 15.51
C TYR A 685 -11.12 -7.01 14.21
N ALA A 686 -11.78 -7.30 13.08
CA ALA A 686 -11.20 -7.18 11.74
C ALA A 686 -11.18 -5.70 11.29
N GLY A 687 -10.03 -5.04 11.15
CA GLY A 687 -10.07 -3.62 10.73
C GLY A 687 -8.79 -2.92 10.28
N LEU A 688 -8.96 -2.09 9.25
CA LEU A 688 -8.05 -1.02 8.79
C LEU A 688 -8.24 0.27 9.65
N PRO A 689 -7.33 1.27 9.61
CA PRO A 689 -7.19 2.34 10.63
C PRO A 689 -8.37 3.29 10.89
N GLU A 690 -9.51 3.19 10.21
CA GLU A 690 -10.59 4.20 10.31
C GLU A 690 -11.40 4.14 11.60
N ARG A 691 -11.34 3.03 12.36
CA ARG A 691 -11.93 2.93 13.72
C ARG A 691 -10.94 2.56 14.83
N GLY A 692 -9.74 2.05 14.52
CA GLY A 692 -8.81 1.45 15.50
C GLY A 692 -7.88 2.40 16.25
N GLY A 693 -8.25 3.66 16.38
CA GLY A 693 -7.30 4.71 16.76
C GLY A 693 -6.20 4.90 15.70
N PRO A 694 -5.18 5.73 15.95
CA PRO A 694 -4.20 6.16 14.95
C PRO A 694 -3.24 5.06 14.44
N PHE A 695 -3.48 3.78 14.75
CA PHE A 695 -2.47 2.73 14.73
C PHE A 695 -2.84 1.45 13.96
N GLY A 696 -4.02 1.42 13.29
CA GLY A 696 -4.52 0.26 12.54
C GLY A 696 -5.17 -0.79 13.46
N GLY A 697 -6.12 -1.57 12.94
CA GLY A 697 -6.91 -2.51 13.75
C GLY A 697 -6.06 -3.46 14.57
N SER A 698 -6.63 -3.81 15.70
CA SER A 698 -6.03 -4.56 16.80
C SER A 698 -6.92 -5.77 17.01
N TYR A 699 -6.34 -6.93 16.73
CA TYR A 699 -7.05 -8.19 16.69
C TYR A 699 -7.51 -8.70 18.06
N GLY A 700 -7.30 -7.94 19.14
CA GLY A 700 -7.74 -8.26 20.49
C GLY A 700 -6.63 -7.94 21.47
N LEU A 701 -5.83 -8.94 21.78
CA LEU A 701 -4.62 -8.82 22.56
C LEU A 701 -3.39 -8.86 21.64
N SER A 702 -2.60 -7.79 21.61
CA SER A 702 -1.57 -7.65 20.58
C SER A 702 -0.22 -7.09 21.07
N TRP A 703 0.87 -7.69 20.61
CA TRP A 703 2.22 -7.12 20.64
C TRP A 703 2.59 -6.70 19.23
N LYS A 704 2.76 -5.39 18.96
CA LYS A 704 3.03 -4.90 17.61
C LYS A 704 4.19 -3.90 17.54
N ILE A 705 5.30 -4.29 16.93
CA ILE A 705 6.33 -3.35 16.50
C ILE A 705 5.82 -2.52 15.30
N THR A 706 6.27 -1.28 15.17
CA THR A 706 5.98 -0.44 13.99
C THR A 706 6.83 -0.90 12.80
N SER A 707 6.27 -1.00 11.60
CA SER A 707 7.03 -1.42 10.41
C SER A 707 8.27 -0.52 10.20
N GLY A 708 9.45 -1.12 10.11
CA GLY A 708 10.74 -0.42 10.01
C GLY A 708 11.50 -0.27 11.33
N GLU A 709 10.89 -0.63 12.48
CA GLU A 709 11.49 -0.51 13.81
C GLU A 709 12.06 -1.82 14.39
N PHE A 710 11.98 -2.94 13.66
CA PHE A 710 12.31 -4.29 14.12
C PHE A 710 13.73 -4.44 14.69
N ASN A 711 14.71 -3.70 14.18
CA ASN A 711 16.10 -3.85 14.58
C ASN A 711 16.49 -2.96 15.78
N ASP A 712 15.62 -2.04 16.20
CA ASP A 712 15.93 -1.01 17.20
C ASP A 712 14.98 -1.06 18.42
N ASN A 713 13.92 -1.86 18.33
CA ASN A 713 12.92 -2.05 19.38
C ASN A 713 12.84 -3.51 19.80
N LEU A 714 12.69 -3.73 21.10
CA LEU A 714 12.51 -5.06 21.67
C LEU A 714 11.16 -5.13 22.37
N LEU A 715 10.22 -5.83 21.74
CA LEU A 715 8.87 -6.04 22.24
C LEU A 715 8.74 -7.46 22.78
N THR A 716 8.29 -7.60 24.03
CA THR A 716 8.24 -8.90 24.70
C THR A 716 7.13 -8.98 25.75
N GLY A 717 7.02 -10.10 26.46
CA GLY A 717 5.99 -10.32 27.44
C GLY A 717 5.71 -11.77 27.78
N SER A 718 4.60 -11.99 28.48
CA SER A 718 4.14 -13.32 28.85
C SER A 718 2.62 -13.38 28.97
N VAL A 719 2.06 -14.56 28.68
CA VAL A 719 0.68 -14.95 28.97
C VAL A 719 0.76 -16.29 29.67
N ILE A 720 0.45 -16.33 30.97
CA ILE A 720 0.69 -17.50 31.82
C ILE A 720 -0.58 -17.86 32.58
N ASN A 721 -0.94 -19.14 32.58
CA ASN A 721 -2.04 -19.71 33.38
C ASN A 721 -3.36 -18.94 33.26
N SER A 722 -3.65 -18.43 32.07
CA SER A 722 -4.76 -17.50 31.81
C SER A 722 -5.79 -18.11 30.86
N SER A 723 -6.99 -17.54 30.86
CA SER A 723 -8.05 -17.89 29.89
C SER A 723 -8.21 -16.76 28.88
N ILE A 724 -8.06 -17.08 27.59
CA ILE A 724 -8.10 -16.13 26.47
C ILE A 724 -9.17 -16.60 25.48
N HIS A 725 -10.33 -15.93 25.45
CA HIS A 725 -11.46 -16.43 24.67
C HIS A 725 -12.38 -15.34 24.12
N ASP A 726 -13.20 -15.67 23.11
CA ASP A 726 -14.11 -14.74 22.43
C ASP A 726 -13.45 -13.47 21.86
N ASN A 727 -12.12 -13.41 21.83
CA ASN A 727 -11.37 -12.35 21.19
C ASN A 727 -11.41 -12.57 19.67
N TYR A 728 -11.11 -11.53 18.89
CA TYR A 728 -11.07 -11.71 17.45
C TYR A 728 -9.93 -12.66 17.06
N PHE A 729 -8.70 -12.33 17.47
CA PHE A 729 -7.59 -13.26 17.65
C PHE A 729 -7.31 -13.36 19.15
N GLY A 730 -7.00 -14.56 19.63
CA GLY A 730 -6.66 -14.78 21.04
C GLY A 730 -5.40 -14.03 21.45
N ILE A 731 -4.25 -14.41 20.87
CA ILE A 731 -2.93 -13.81 21.13
C ILE A 731 -2.27 -13.49 19.79
N TYR A 732 -1.98 -12.23 19.52
CA TYR A 732 -1.32 -11.80 18.28
C TYR A 732 0.03 -11.14 18.54
N THR A 733 1.04 -11.48 17.74
CA THR A 733 2.33 -10.76 17.77
C THR A 733 2.79 -10.36 16.37
N PHE A 734 3.50 -9.24 16.28
CA PHE A 734 4.14 -8.71 15.09
C PHE A 734 5.53 -8.21 15.49
N GLY A 735 6.57 -8.96 15.12
CA GLY A 735 7.96 -8.67 15.46
C GLY A 735 8.30 -8.79 16.94
N ALA A 736 7.58 -9.62 17.71
CA ALA A 736 7.90 -9.81 19.12
C ALA A 736 9.00 -10.86 19.31
N THR A 737 9.84 -10.68 20.33
CA THR A 737 10.94 -11.60 20.64
C THR A 737 10.79 -12.14 22.06
N GLY A 738 10.92 -13.46 22.21
CA GLY A 738 11.01 -14.08 23.53
C GLY A 738 9.71 -14.06 24.35
N VAL A 739 8.56 -13.88 23.71
CA VAL A 739 7.26 -13.92 24.39
C VAL A 739 6.98 -15.34 24.88
N MET A 740 6.53 -15.47 26.13
CA MET A 740 6.18 -16.76 26.73
C MET A 740 4.66 -16.92 26.85
N VAL A 741 4.08 -17.92 26.19
CA VAL A 741 2.68 -18.30 26.27
C VAL A 741 2.59 -19.68 26.91
N LYS A 742 2.30 -19.75 28.21
CA LYS A 742 2.39 -20.99 28.99
C LYS A 742 1.15 -21.33 29.81
N GLY A 743 0.68 -22.58 29.76
CA GLY A 743 -0.34 -23.07 30.70
C GLY A 743 -1.73 -22.47 30.52
N ASN A 744 -2.02 -21.88 29.35
CA ASN A 744 -3.27 -21.14 29.13
C ASN A 744 -4.38 -22.01 28.55
N LYS A 745 -5.62 -21.55 28.71
CA LYS A 745 -6.75 -22.00 27.89
C LYS A 745 -7.04 -20.93 26.84
N VAL A 746 -6.96 -21.26 25.56
CA VAL A 746 -7.17 -20.32 24.44
C VAL A 746 -8.25 -20.85 23.51
N PHE A 747 -9.47 -20.32 23.60
CA PHE A 747 -10.62 -20.97 22.98
C PHE A 747 -11.70 -20.02 22.47
N GLN A 748 -12.54 -20.50 21.55
CA GLN A 748 -13.69 -19.75 21.03
C GLN A 748 -13.34 -18.34 20.50
N ASN A 749 -12.10 -18.14 20.05
CA ASN A 749 -11.72 -16.90 19.38
C ASN A 749 -12.22 -16.92 17.93
N VAL A 750 -12.54 -15.75 17.39
CA VAL A 750 -13.23 -15.61 16.09
C VAL A 750 -12.40 -16.21 14.93
N GLU A 751 -11.08 -16.02 14.96
CA GLU A 751 -10.17 -16.53 13.93
C GLU A 751 -9.11 -17.44 14.57
N TYR A 752 -8.01 -16.88 15.09
CA TYR A 752 -6.88 -17.67 15.58
C TYR A 752 -6.82 -17.71 17.10
N GLY A 753 -6.34 -18.83 17.65
CA GLY A 753 -5.99 -18.92 19.07
C GLY A 753 -4.70 -18.16 19.38
N ILE A 754 -3.56 -18.68 18.92
CA ILE A 754 -2.23 -18.12 19.16
C ILE A 754 -1.55 -17.87 17.79
N ASP A 755 -1.29 -16.60 17.46
CA ASP A 755 -0.81 -16.15 16.14
C ASP A 755 0.50 -15.32 16.23
N PRO A 756 1.66 -15.98 16.39
CA PRO A 756 2.94 -15.40 16.07
C PRO A 756 3.07 -15.01 14.60
N HIS A 757 3.28 -13.72 14.32
CA HIS A 757 3.24 -13.21 12.96
C HIS A 757 4.39 -12.23 12.65
N ASP A 758 4.75 -12.08 11.36
CA ASP A 758 5.70 -11.10 10.81
C ASP A 758 7.00 -10.95 11.64
N ASP A 759 7.94 -11.88 11.41
CA ASP A 759 9.28 -11.87 12.03
C ASP A 759 9.31 -12.09 13.56
N SER A 760 8.18 -12.47 14.17
CA SER A 760 8.15 -12.89 15.59
C SER A 760 8.99 -14.14 15.81
N ASN A 761 9.80 -14.12 16.87
CA ASN A 761 10.86 -15.10 17.05
C ASN A 761 11.13 -15.48 18.50
N ASN A 762 11.76 -16.65 18.65
CA ASN A 762 12.22 -17.17 19.95
C ASN A 762 11.12 -17.25 21.02
N MET A 763 9.86 -17.39 20.61
CA MET A 763 8.74 -17.54 21.54
C MET A 763 8.74 -18.93 22.16
N ILE A 764 8.23 -19.03 23.38
CA ILE A 764 7.86 -20.31 24.01
C ILE A 764 6.34 -20.37 24.06
N ILE A 765 5.76 -21.37 23.41
CA ILE A 765 4.34 -21.67 23.43
C ILE A 765 4.20 -23.06 24.03
N SER A 766 3.98 -23.15 25.35
CA SER A 766 3.99 -24.44 26.04
C SER A 766 2.79 -24.72 26.93
N ASP A 767 2.44 -26.01 27.04
CA ASP A 767 1.46 -26.49 28.03
C ASP A 767 0.08 -25.81 27.92
N ASN A 768 -0.29 -25.27 26.75
CA ASN A 768 -1.56 -24.60 26.53
C ASN A 768 -2.63 -25.60 26.04
N ILE A 769 -3.90 -25.33 26.36
CA ILE A 769 -5.06 -26.01 25.79
C ILE A 769 -5.74 -25.05 24.81
N VAL A 770 -5.71 -25.35 23.51
CA VAL A 770 -6.12 -24.44 22.43
C VAL A 770 -7.20 -25.07 21.56
N PHE A 771 -8.45 -24.60 21.68
CA PHE A 771 -9.59 -25.32 21.09
C PHE A 771 -10.75 -24.45 20.63
N GLU A 772 -11.58 -24.99 19.73
CA GLU A 772 -12.82 -24.33 19.25
C GLU A 772 -12.60 -22.92 18.67
N ASN A 773 -11.41 -22.63 18.13
CA ASN A 773 -11.16 -21.35 17.47
C ASN A 773 -11.68 -21.38 16.02
N GLY A 774 -12.15 -20.24 15.52
CA GLY A 774 -12.81 -20.13 14.22
C GLY A 774 -11.92 -20.34 13.00
N ASN A 775 -10.62 -20.58 13.20
CA ASN A 775 -9.66 -20.92 12.17
C ASN A 775 -8.59 -21.89 12.71
N HIS A 776 -7.33 -21.48 12.88
CA HIS A 776 -6.26 -22.33 13.45
C HIS A 776 -6.15 -22.18 14.97
N GLY A 777 -5.74 -23.26 15.65
CA GLY A 777 -5.39 -23.21 17.06
C GLY A 777 -4.13 -22.38 17.29
N ILE A 778 -2.99 -22.89 16.83
CA ILE A 778 -1.69 -22.23 16.89
C ILE A 778 -1.18 -22.02 15.46
N ILE A 779 -0.74 -20.82 15.10
CA ILE A 779 -0.17 -20.51 13.79
C ILE A 779 1.08 -19.64 13.93
N THR A 780 2.15 -19.99 13.22
CA THR A 780 3.28 -19.08 12.99
C THR A 780 3.30 -18.66 11.53
N SER A 781 3.16 -17.36 11.22
CA SER A 781 3.05 -16.89 9.84
C SER A 781 3.98 -15.73 9.49
N LYS A 782 4.57 -15.80 8.28
CA LYS A 782 5.45 -14.79 7.69
C LYS A 782 6.77 -14.62 8.45
N ARG A 783 7.75 -15.46 8.10
CA ARG A 783 9.14 -15.35 8.59
C ARG A 783 9.26 -15.48 10.11
N CYS A 784 8.38 -16.24 10.75
CA CYS A 784 8.50 -16.53 12.18
C CYS A 784 9.54 -17.62 12.41
N PHE A 785 10.50 -17.41 13.31
CA PHE A 785 11.63 -18.33 13.47
C PHE A 785 12.07 -18.58 14.91
N GLY A 786 12.70 -19.73 15.14
CA GLY A 786 13.24 -20.09 16.46
C GLY A 786 12.18 -20.29 17.55
N ASN A 787 10.89 -20.40 17.19
CA ASN A 787 9.82 -20.58 18.15
C ASN A 787 9.76 -22.03 18.63
N GLN A 788 9.49 -22.21 19.92
CA GLN A 788 9.36 -23.52 20.57
C GLN A 788 7.91 -23.74 20.98
N ILE A 789 7.25 -24.70 20.34
CA ILE A 789 5.84 -25.03 20.51
C ILE A 789 5.76 -26.43 21.09
N TYR A 790 5.58 -26.58 22.40
CA TYR A 790 5.65 -27.90 23.02
C TYR A 790 4.67 -28.18 24.17
N GLY A 791 4.29 -29.44 24.34
CA GLY A 791 3.40 -29.84 25.45
C GLY A 791 1.97 -29.30 25.35
N ASN A 792 1.58 -28.69 24.22
CA ASN A 792 0.24 -28.11 24.05
C ASN A 792 -0.78 -29.19 23.68
N VAL A 793 -2.04 -28.98 24.04
CA VAL A 793 -3.20 -29.73 23.54
C VAL A 793 -3.97 -28.82 22.58
N SER A 794 -3.97 -29.10 21.28
CA SER A 794 -4.68 -28.29 20.28
C SER A 794 -5.76 -29.11 19.57
N HIS A 795 -7.03 -28.78 19.80
CA HIS A 795 -8.11 -29.63 19.32
C HIS A 795 -9.38 -28.91 18.90
N ASN A 796 -10.18 -29.54 18.03
CA ASN A 796 -11.49 -29.04 17.60
C ASN A 796 -11.46 -27.59 17.08
N ASN A 797 -10.35 -27.14 16.48
CA ASN A 797 -10.29 -25.85 15.79
C ASN A 797 -10.84 -26.02 14.37
N LYS A 798 -11.44 -24.96 13.81
CA LYS A 798 -12.14 -25.06 12.53
C LYS A 798 -11.27 -25.55 11.38
N LEU A 799 -9.99 -25.16 11.36
CA LEU A 799 -9.00 -25.60 10.37
C LEU A 799 -7.91 -26.46 11.00
N HIS A 800 -6.81 -25.89 11.47
CA HIS A 800 -5.61 -26.67 11.83
C HIS A 800 -5.33 -26.58 13.32
N GLY A 801 -4.79 -27.65 13.91
CA GLY A 801 -4.31 -27.61 15.29
C GLY A 801 -3.09 -26.68 15.39
N ILE A 802 -2.04 -27.02 14.64
CA ILE A 802 -0.80 -26.23 14.56
C ILE A 802 -0.44 -25.98 13.09
N MET A 803 -0.14 -24.73 12.72
CA MET A 803 0.29 -24.36 11.37
C MET A 803 1.59 -23.56 11.39
N LEU A 804 2.52 -23.91 10.49
CA LEU A 804 3.68 -23.11 10.12
C LEU A 804 3.47 -22.61 8.68
N ASP A 805 3.46 -21.29 8.49
CA ASP A 805 3.03 -20.61 7.27
C ASP A 805 4.06 -19.57 6.76
N ARG A 806 4.31 -19.52 5.45
CA ARG A 806 5.05 -18.44 4.74
C ARG A 806 6.42 -18.13 5.32
N ASN A 807 7.39 -18.98 5.02
CA ASN A 807 8.78 -18.91 5.44
C ASN A 807 8.93 -18.94 6.97
N SER A 808 8.06 -19.63 7.68
CA SER A 808 8.28 -19.90 9.11
C SER A 808 9.32 -21.01 9.25
N GLU A 809 10.52 -20.66 9.71
CA GLU A 809 11.71 -21.52 9.64
C GLU A 809 12.36 -21.76 11.00
N ASN A 810 13.08 -22.87 11.16
CA ASN A 810 13.82 -23.17 12.39
C ASN A 810 12.93 -23.19 13.65
N ASN A 811 11.66 -23.55 13.52
CA ASN A 811 10.74 -23.73 14.65
C ASN A 811 10.76 -25.18 15.13
N VAL A 812 10.49 -25.38 16.41
CA VAL A 812 10.38 -26.69 17.06
C VAL A 812 8.94 -26.90 17.49
N VAL A 813 8.30 -27.97 17.01
CA VAL A 813 6.98 -28.42 17.41
C VAL A 813 7.12 -29.79 18.04
N GLU A 814 7.15 -29.86 19.37
CA GLU A 814 7.49 -31.09 20.09
C GLU A 814 6.49 -31.48 21.20
N MET A 815 6.20 -32.77 21.40
CA MET A 815 5.38 -33.24 22.55
C MET A 815 3.97 -32.63 22.63
N ASN A 816 3.38 -32.19 21.52
CA ASN A 816 2.00 -31.68 21.50
C ASN A 816 1.00 -32.81 21.28
N THR A 817 -0.21 -32.67 21.83
CA THR A 817 -1.37 -33.53 21.53
C THR A 817 -2.33 -32.77 20.63
N VAL A 818 -2.64 -33.30 19.43
CA VAL A 818 -3.37 -32.56 18.39
C VAL A 818 -4.46 -33.43 17.76
N TYR A 819 -5.74 -33.03 17.91
CA TYR A 819 -6.87 -33.86 17.46
C TYR A 819 -8.16 -33.13 17.08
N GLY A 820 -9.02 -33.75 16.29
CA GLY A 820 -10.34 -33.18 15.94
C GLY A 820 -10.28 -31.94 15.04
N ASN A 821 -9.15 -31.70 14.36
CA ASN A 821 -8.97 -30.60 13.41
C ASN A 821 -9.02 -31.12 11.95
N VAL A 822 -9.04 -30.21 10.97
CA VAL A 822 -8.84 -30.56 9.55
C VAL A 822 -7.43 -31.11 9.36
N ASP A 823 -6.40 -30.34 9.72
CA ASP A 823 -5.04 -30.86 9.77
C ASP A 823 -4.55 -30.81 11.21
N GLY A 824 -3.88 -31.86 11.67
CA GLY A 824 -3.20 -31.83 12.95
C GLY A 824 -2.09 -30.79 12.92
N ILE A 825 -1.03 -31.07 12.16
CA ILE A 825 0.09 -30.15 11.95
C ILE A 825 0.25 -29.87 10.45
N SER A 826 0.22 -28.60 10.06
CA SER A 826 0.38 -28.16 8.67
C SER A 826 1.65 -27.32 8.50
N LEU A 827 2.43 -27.63 7.46
CA LEU A 827 3.56 -26.82 6.98
C LEU A 827 3.24 -26.33 5.56
N TYR A 828 3.17 -25.01 5.40
CA TYR A 828 2.86 -24.32 4.15
C TYR A 828 3.98 -23.32 3.86
N ASP A 829 4.70 -23.51 2.75
CA ASP A 829 5.84 -22.66 2.36
C ASP A 829 6.83 -22.45 3.52
N SER A 830 7.11 -23.51 4.30
CA SER A 830 7.87 -23.39 5.56
C SER A 830 8.94 -24.46 5.66
N ASN A 831 10.17 -24.06 5.99
CA ASN A 831 11.36 -24.88 5.82
C ASN A 831 12.14 -25.08 7.12
N GLU A 832 12.97 -26.12 7.17
CA GLU A 832 13.96 -26.32 8.25
C GLU A 832 13.33 -26.40 9.66
N ASN A 833 12.09 -26.89 9.78
CA ASN A 833 11.40 -27.06 11.06
C ASN A 833 11.59 -28.48 11.62
N LEU A 834 11.52 -28.61 12.95
CA LEU A 834 11.53 -29.88 13.66
C LEU A 834 10.15 -30.17 14.24
N ILE A 835 9.55 -31.28 13.83
CA ILE A 835 8.27 -31.80 14.32
C ILE A 835 8.54 -33.14 15.01
N SER A 836 8.61 -33.17 16.35
CA SER A 836 9.03 -34.38 17.07
C SER A 836 8.13 -34.80 18.21
N ARG A 837 7.97 -36.11 18.43
CA ARG A 837 7.30 -36.65 19.64
C ARG A 837 5.88 -36.13 19.90
N ASN A 838 5.16 -35.69 18.86
CA ASN A 838 3.77 -35.25 18.98
C ASN A 838 2.81 -36.45 18.93
N ASN A 839 1.67 -36.33 19.60
CA ASN A 839 0.54 -37.26 19.53
C ASN A 839 -0.57 -36.65 18.67
N ILE A 840 -0.74 -37.14 17.45
CA ILE A 840 -1.60 -36.56 16.41
C ILE A 840 -2.65 -37.60 16.00
N HIS A 841 -3.91 -37.35 16.36
CA HIS A 841 -4.97 -38.33 16.12
C HIS A 841 -6.33 -37.73 15.82
N GLY A 842 -7.22 -38.45 15.14
CA GLY A 842 -8.60 -38.01 14.90
C GLY A 842 -8.72 -36.73 14.07
N ASN A 843 -7.75 -36.42 13.21
CA ASN A 843 -7.80 -35.30 12.26
C ASN A 843 -8.08 -35.79 10.83
N LYS A 844 -8.49 -34.91 9.91
CA LYS A 844 -8.62 -35.29 8.49
C LYS A 844 -7.25 -35.58 7.85
N GLN A 845 -6.23 -34.81 8.21
CA GLN A 845 -4.82 -35.07 7.91
C GLN A 845 -4.03 -35.01 9.22
N GLY A 846 -3.14 -35.96 9.47
CA GLY A 846 -2.25 -35.94 10.63
C GLY A 846 -1.20 -34.84 10.46
N ILE A 847 -0.25 -35.04 9.56
CA ILE A 847 0.74 -34.03 9.17
C ILE A 847 0.60 -33.71 7.67
N ARG A 848 0.53 -32.44 7.32
CA ARG A 848 0.49 -31.96 5.93
C ARG A 848 1.70 -31.10 5.59
N LEU A 849 2.36 -31.36 4.47
CA LEU A 849 3.46 -30.54 3.93
C LEU A 849 3.13 -30.12 2.50
N ASN A 850 3.10 -28.81 2.23
CA ASN A 850 2.89 -28.32 0.88
C ASN A 850 3.55 -26.97 0.54
N GLN A 851 3.37 -26.54 -0.72
CA GLN A 851 3.88 -25.27 -1.26
C GLN A 851 5.39 -25.13 -1.08
N ASN A 852 6.16 -26.08 -1.60
CA ASN A 852 7.62 -26.11 -1.47
C ASN A 852 8.15 -26.12 -0.02
N SER A 853 7.35 -26.55 0.96
CA SER A 853 7.85 -26.80 2.31
C SER A 853 8.94 -27.86 2.26
N SER A 854 10.16 -27.48 2.66
CA SER A 854 11.36 -28.25 2.37
C SER A 854 12.28 -28.40 3.58
N PHE A 855 13.07 -29.47 3.58
CA PHE A 855 14.07 -29.73 4.64
C PHE A 855 13.49 -29.81 6.06
N ASN A 856 12.20 -30.12 6.21
CA ASN A 856 11.60 -30.32 7.52
C ASN A 856 11.89 -31.73 8.04
N PHE A 857 11.97 -31.84 9.37
CA PHE A 857 12.30 -33.05 10.09
C PHE A 857 11.13 -33.52 10.94
N ILE A 858 10.66 -34.75 10.72
CA ILE A 858 9.48 -35.32 11.35
C ILE A 858 9.90 -36.60 12.08
N GLU A 859 9.98 -36.59 13.40
CA GLU A 859 10.61 -37.69 14.14
C GLU A 859 9.81 -38.17 15.35
N SER A 860 9.70 -39.50 15.51
CA SER A 860 9.15 -40.10 16.74
C SER A 860 7.72 -39.64 17.10
N ASN A 861 6.93 -39.20 16.12
CA ASN A 861 5.54 -38.79 16.35
C ASN A 861 4.63 -40.02 16.37
N GLN A 862 3.57 -39.97 17.19
CA GLN A 862 2.45 -40.90 17.17
C GLN A 862 1.38 -40.29 16.25
N ILE A 863 1.15 -40.87 15.07
CA ILE A 863 0.23 -40.34 14.05
C ILE A 863 -0.81 -41.41 13.75
N ILE A 864 -1.90 -41.41 14.52
CA ILE A 864 -2.85 -42.52 14.55
C ILE A 864 -4.30 -42.10 14.33
N SER A 865 -5.12 -42.94 13.70
CA SER A 865 -6.56 -42.67 13.58
C SER A 865 -6.91 -41.34 12.88
N ASN A 866 -6.14 -40.95 11.86
CA ASN A 866 -6.41 -39.79 11.00
C ASN A 866 -6.90 -40.26 9.61
N GLY A 867 -7.48 -39.34 8.83
CA GLY A 867 -7.83 -39.63 7.44
C GLY A 867 -6.58 -39.95 6.59
N ASN A 868 -5.58 -39.07 6.59
CA ASN A 868 -4.23 -39.43 6.16
C ASN A 868 -3.27 -39.26 7.33
N GLY A 869 -2.32 -40.18 7.51
CA GLY A 869 -1.25 -40.02 8.49
C GLY A 869 -0.34 -38.86 8.11
N VAL A 870 0.35 -38.98 6.96
CA VAL A 870 1.19 -37.89 6.40
C VAL A 870 0.82 -37.63 4.94
N HIS A 871 0.61 -36.36 4.59
CA HIS A 871 0.25 -35.92 3.25
C HIS A 871 1.23 -34.87 2.72
N VAL A 872 1.95 -35.20 1.65
CA VAL A 872 2.96 -34.34 1.04
C VAL A 872 2.58 -33.98 -0.39
N TYR A 873 2.48 -32.68 -0.71
CA TYR A 873 2.18 -32.25 -2.09
C TYR A 873 2.66 -30.85 -2.46
N GLY A 874 2.40 -30.41 -3.70
CA GLY A 874 2.58 -29.02 -4.10
C GLY A 874 4.03 -28.54 -4.04
N GLY A 875 4.96 -29.37 -4.53
CA GLY A 875 6.39 -29.07 -4.64
C GLY A 875 7.19 -29.29 -3.35
N ALA A 876 6.56 -29.77 -2.27
CA ALA A 876 7.28 -30.09 -1.03
C ALA A 876 8.40 -31.11 -1.29
N ASN A 877 9.63 -30.79 -0.86
CA ASN A 877 10.79 -31.60 -1.21
C ASN A 877 11.79 -31.75 -0.07
N LYS A 878 12.58 -32.84 -0.10
CA LYS A 878 13.69 -33.06 0.83
C LYS A 878 13.30 -33.05 2.32
N ASN A 879 12.03 -33.36 2.63
CA ASN A 879 11.59 -33.56 4.00
C ASN A 879 11.95 -34.97 4.45
N VAL A 880 12.21 -35.14 5.75
CA VAL A 880 12.59 -36.43 6.31
C VAL A 880 11.67 -36.80 7.46
N ALA A 881 11.10 -38.00 7.39
CA ALA A 881 10.32 -38.61 8.45
C ALA A 881 11.03 -39.88 8.96
N LEU A 882 11.32 -39.94 10.26
CA LEU A 882 12.03 -41.07 10.90
C LEU A 882 11.29 -41.56 12.15
N ASN A 883 11.19 -42.88 12.31
CA ASN A 883 10.72 -43.54 13.54
C ASN A 883 9.33 -43.04 14.01
N ASN A 884 8.48 -42.58 13.09
CA ASN A 884 7.12 -42.19 13.44
C ASN A 884 6.25 -43.45 13.58
N ASN A 885 5.32 -43.48 14.53
CA ASN A 885 4.31 -44.52 14.57
C ASN A 885 3.10 -44.06 13.75
N ILE A 886 3.08 -44.36 12.44
CA ILE A 886 1.94 -44.09 11.55
C ILE A 886 1.10 -45.37 11.44
N ALA A 887 -0.03 -45.41 12.16
CA ALA A 887 -0.88 -46.60 12.29
C ALA A 887 -2.37 -46.24 12.39
N SER A 888 -3.27 -47.15 12.03
CA SER A 888 -4.73 -46.97 12.17
C SER A 888 -5.30 -45.77 11.42
N ASN A 889 -4.64 -45.25 10.39
CA ASN A 889 -5.15 -44.18 9.54
C ASN A 889 -5.93 -44.74 8.33
N ASP A 890 -6.81 -43.96 7.71
CA ASP A 890 -7.48 -44.41 6.46
C ASP A 890 -6.44 -44.58 5.34
N VAL A 891 -5.47 -43.66 5.27
CA VAL A 891 -4.27 -43.73 4.42
C VAL A 891 -3.05 -43.45 5.29
N GLY A 892 -2.03 -44.31 5.24
CA GLY A 892 -0.79 -44.09 6.00
C GLY A 892 -0.01 -42.86 5.54
N ILE A 893 0.55 -42.92 4.33
CA ILE A 893 1.32 -41.83 3.70
C ILE A 893 0.78 -41.58 2.29
N SER A 894 0.59 -40.31 1.93
CA SER A 894 0.18 -39.85 0.60
C SER A 894 1.18 -38.81 0.07
N ILE A 895 1.66 -38.99 -1.16
CA ILE A 895 2.64 -38.10 -1.82
C ILE A 895 2.14 -37.77 -3.24
N GLN A 896 2.04 -36.48 -3.58
CA GLN A 896 1.56 -36.01 -4.89
C GLN A 896 2.31 -34.75 -5.35
N ASN A 897 2.96 -34.74 -6.52
CA ASN A 897 3.71 -33.56 -7.00
C ASN A 897 4.74 -33.07 -5.95
N ALA A 898 5.63 -33.98 -5.54
CA ALA A 898 6.63 -33.79 -4.48
C ALA A 898 7.80 -34.74 -4.75
N SER A 899 9.03 -34.36 -4.39
CA SER A 899 10.25 -35.09 -4.76
C SER A 899 11.29 -35.12 -3.65
N GLY A 900 12.11 -36.17 -3.57
CA GLY A 900 13.24 -36.22 -2.63
C GLY A 900 12.85 -36.34 -1.16
N ASN A 901 11.61 -36.69 -0.84
CA ASN A 901 11.17 -36.89 0.54
C ASN A 901 11.50 -38.31 0.99
N MET A 902 11.92 -38.45 2.25
CA MET A 902 12.40 -39.72 2.80
C MET A 902 11.60 -40.11 4.04
N PHE A 903 11.02 -41.31 4.03
CA PHE A 903 10.24 -41.88 5.13
C PHE A 903 10.89 -43.20 5.55
N TYR A 904 11.49 -43.24 6.73
CA TYR A 904 12.20 -44.41 7.24
C TYR A 904 11.57 -44.91 8.53
N ALA A 905 11.31 -46.22 8.62
CA ALA A 905 10.78 -46.90 9.82
C ALA A 905 9.56 -46.17 10.43
N SER A 906 8.78 -45.52 9.57
CA SER A 906 7.72 -44.58 9.98
C SER A 906 6.32 -45.16 9.78
N LEU A 907 6.19 -46.30 9.12
CA LEU A 907 4.91 -46.85 8.70
C LEU A 907 4.75 -48.29 9.19
N LYS A 908 3.61 -48.59 9.81
CA LYS A 908 3.19 -49.96 10.13
C LYS A 908 2.15 -50.42 9.11
N HIS A 909 2.60 -51.11 8.07
CA HIS A 909 1.78 -51.51 6.92
C HIS A 909 0.49 -52.26 7.31
N SER A 910 0.57 -53.21 8.24
CA SER A 910 -0.60 -54.01 8.65
C SER A 910 -1.67 -53.26 9.46
N GLU A 911 -1.41 -52.02 9.89
CA GLU A 911 -2.28 -51.28 10.80
C GLU A 911 -3.08 -50.16 10.10
N ASN A 912 -2.85 -49.84 8.81
CA ASN A 912 -3.56 -48.76 8.09
C ASN A 912 -4.52 -49.33 7.01
N THR A 913 -5.64 -48.64 6.73
CA THR A 913 -6.71 -49.20 5.85
C THR A 913 -6.30 -49.27 4.38
N LYS A 914 -5.60 -48.26 3.88
CA LYS A 914 -5.02 -48.22 2.53
C LYS A 914 -3.54 -47.93 2.67
N ASP A 915 -2.73 -48.97 2.48
CA ASP A 915 -1.29 -48.83 2.32
C ASP A 915 -1.00 -48.09 1.01
N GLY A 916 -0.93 -46.76 1.11
CA GLY A 916 -0.35 -45.85 0.12
C GLY A 916 -0.69 -46.13 -1.34
N ASN A 917 -1.71 -45.46 -1.88
CA ASN A 917 -1.65 -45.05 -3.28
C ASN A 917 -0.43 -44.11 -3.41
N ILE A 918 0.73 -44.70 -3.68
CA ILE A 918 1.91 -43.99 -4.12
C ILE A 918 1.59 -43.49 -5.53
N GLU A 919 0.88 -42.37 -5.64
CA GLU A 919 0.80 -41.60 -6.89
C GLU A 919 2.11 -40.82 -7.07
N THR A 920 3.21 -41.54 -7.23
CA THR A 920 4.48 -40.94 -7.65
C THR A 920 4.38 -40.59 -9.12
N ASN A 921 4.07 -39.33 -9.41
CA ASN A 921 4.30 -38.77 -10.73
C ASN A 921 5.77 -38.33 -10.90
N GLU A 922 6.62 -38.44 -9.86
CA GLU A 922 7.96 -37.86 -9.84
C GLU A 922 9.01 -38.71 -9.10
N ASN A 923 10.25 -38.62 -9.58
CA ASN A 923 11.43 -39.39 -9.13
C ASN A 923 11.87 -39.03 -7.69
N GLU A 924 12.65 -39.94 -7.06
CA GLU A 924 13.50 -39.70 -5.86
C GLU A 924 12.82 -39.64 -4.47
N ASN A 925 11.54 -39.98 -4.30
CA ASN A 925 11.00 -40.22 -2.94
C ASN A 925 11.37 -41.64 -2.45
N GLU A 926 11.74 -41.78 -1.18
CA GLU A 926 12.06 -43.07 -0.56
C GLU A 926 11.12 -43.35 0.62
N ILE A 927 10.50 -44.53 0.63
CA ILE A 927 9.71 -45.04 1.77
C ILE A 927 10.29 -46.42 2.11
N LYS A 928 10.86 -46.60 3.32
CA LYS A 928 11.48 -47.86 3.78
C LYS A 928 11.09 -48.22 5.21
#